data_AF-A0A941XGZ3-F1
#
_entry.id   AF-A0A941XGZ3-F1
#
_cell.length_a   1.000
_cell.length_b   1.000
_cell.length_c   1.000
_cell.angle_alpha   90.00
_cell.angle_beta   90.00
_cell.angle_gamma   90.00
#
_symmetry.space_group_name_H-M   'P 1'
#
loop_
_entity.id
_entity.type
_entity.pdbx_description
1 polymer ?
#
loop_
_entity_poly.entity_id
_entity_poly.type
_entity_poly.pdbx_seq_one_letter_code
_entity_poly.pdbx_strand_id
1 'polypeptide(L)'
;MKNILSVIILFIAFISCEKGEEQANTAAKRMRIEAGITSLHSRVSSLESGDYVFDKGDEIGVFVAAKRQLPVRKEETWNILHTYSGTEWIAEKMLAWLSQETGTQNDVIGYYPYKRDIEDFYAEPFTLSVFQNTITGLQKNDVMYGKVTATKTLSNDPVPLELSHKFVQLSLNIAYGDEGDAVAEIEECNIRSASVAKLDLMRGTVGEVGGEIVRIKPYLYASAPEGYKYAFSAILPPQHISRSMEFIEIKINNQLLVFKTDIDLKSGKHYTLHLTLNKGKLELTALFVSAWEGGIRITDKNYSKVKMYQHGEVIPYQVNRTINPVTLVFVGDGFTTSHMLENGYYDQCLNKAIRALMGTAPYATYSHYFNIYKIAAVSEEEGADNNSTGEMKNTFFNAQWSDNYGDMSCDYDVVFDFVQRYCPDIQSGATDIDRVAIIVIVNDARYGGICWTWASGRSYCMCPVSFDGAPISWRGGYEGTGINTGDWTNTVVHEGGGHCFGKLLDEYSTYLQKFPEDVITSHYWPVPVGWNLTVDTDSIPWQSFRGKPGYEKVGLYEGGGGYFYGIWRSELISCMIDNRFYFNASSRELIVKRIKSLAGESYSLEEFMSKDSDYDPTGKENRTVTAGARVMPPTAPPVLIQRIP
;
A
#
# COMPACT_ATOMS: atom_id res chain seq x y z
N MET A 1 -25.45 -80.77 29.48
CA MET A 1 -26.87 -80.48 29.19
C MET A 1 -27.43 -79.59 30.30
N LYS A 2 -28.06 -78.48 29.90
CA LYS A 2 -29.16 -77.76 30.55
C LYS A 2 -29.10 -77.42 32.07
N ASN A 3 -29.05 -76.11 32.31
CA ASN A 3 -29.97 -75.29 33.13
C ASN A 3 -29.93 -75.50 34.67
N ILE A 4 -29.91 -74.45 35.50
CA ILE A 4 -30.92 -73.37 35.59
C ILE A 4 -30.30 -71.96 35.67
N LEU A 5 -31.10 -70.97 35.25
CA LEU A 5 -30.81 -69.53 35.12
C LEU A 5 -31.78 -68.73 36.03
N SER A 6 -31.37 -67.52 36.44
CA SER A 6 -32.19 -66.50 37.16
C SER A 6 -32.39 -66.79 38.66
N VAL A 7 -32.44 -65.80 39.56
CA VAL A 7 -32.73 -64.36 39.43
C VAL A 7 -31.78 -63.53 40.32
N ILE A 8 -31.30 -62.38 39.82
CA ILE A 8 -31.27 -61.05 40.49
C ILE A 8 -30.65 -60.06 39.48
N ILE A 9 -31.49 -59.18 38.92
CA ILE A 9 -31.09 -57.92 38.29
C ILE A 9 -32.00 -56.85 38.88
N LEU A 10 -31.42 -55.88 39.59
CA LEU A 10 -31.76 -54.44 39.62
C LEU A 10 -30.87 -53.77 40.69
N PHE A 11 -30.64 -52.46 40.56
CA PHE A 11 -30.03 -51.52 41.53
C PHE A 11 -28.57 -51.00 41.37
N ILE A 12 -27.86 -51.23 40.25
CA ILE A 12 -26.62 -50.44 39.97
C ILE A 12 -26.55 -50.02 38.48
N ALA A 13 -27.50 -49.19 38.05
CA ALA A 13 -27.49 -48.62 36.68
C ALA A 13 -27.97 -47.15 36.56
N PHE A 14 -28.55 -46.56 37.62
CA PHE A 14 -29.15 -45.21 37.51
C PHE A 14 -28.21 -44.04 37.88
N ILE A 15 -27.23 -44.24 38.77
CA ILE A 15 -26.39 -43.15 39.29
C ILE A 15 -25.30 -42.68 38.28
N SER A 16 -24.97 -43.51 37.28
CA SER A 16 -23.98 -43.14 36.25
C SER A 16 -24.59 -42.48 35.00
N CYS A 17 -25.90 -42.57 34.80
CA CYS A 17 -26.59 -41.84 33.73
C CYS A 17 -26.87 -40.39 34.15
N GLU A 18 -27.41 -40.17 35.36
CA GLU A 18 -27.78 -38.83 35.83
C GLU A 18 -26.60 -37.85 35.79
N LYS A 19 -25.40 -38.25 36.25
CA LYS A 19 -24.21 -37.40 36.16
C LYS A 19 -23.75 -37.13 34.72
N GLY A 20 -23.91 -38.09 33.81
CA GLY A 20 -23.58 -37.93 32.40
C GLY A 20 -24.55 -36.97 31.69
N GLU A 21 -25.84 -37.12 31.96
CA GLU A 21 -26.88 -36.20 31.48
C GLU A 21 -26.72 -34.81 32.09
N GLU A 22 -26.47 -34.67 33.39
CA GLU A 22 -26.29 -33.38 34.06
C GLU A 22 -25.07 -32.62 33.53
N GLN A 23 -23.93 -33.30 33.32
CA GLN A 23 -22.76 -32.69 32.67
C GLN A 23 -23.03 -32.31 31.21
N ALA A 24 -23.69 -33.17 30.43
CA ALA A 24 -24.03 -32.89 29.04
C ALA A 24 -25.05 -31.74 28.90
N ASN A 25 -26.04 -31.66 29.79
CA ASN A 25 -27.08 -30.64 29.80
C ASN A 25 -26.51 -29.28 30.27
N THR A 26 -25.57 -29.30 31.23
CA THR A 26 -24.79 -28.10 31.62
C THR A 26 -23.88 -27.62 30.48
N ALA A 27 -23.21 -28.54 29.78
CA ALA A 27 -22.40 -28.22 28.61
C ALA A 27 -23.25 -27.68 27.45
N ALA A 28 -24.44 -28.22 27.20
CA ALA A 28 -25.37 -27.72 26.20
C ALA A 28 -25.93 -26.33 26.55
N LYS A 29 -26.16 -26.05 27.84
CA LYS A 29 -26.64 -24.74 28.31
C LYS A 29 -25.59 -23.63 28.17
N ARG A 30 -24.32 -23.94 28.37
CA ARG A 30 -23.20 -22.99 28.34
C ARG A 30 -22.96 -22.42 26.94
N MET A 31 -22.89 -21.09 26.85
CA MET A 31 -22.34 -20.37 25.70
C MET A 31 -20.83 -20.17 25.92
N ARG A 32 -20.02 -20.35 24.87
CA ARG A 32 -18.59 -19.99 24.85
C ARG A 32 -18.41 -18.75 23.97
N ILE A 33 -17.47 -17.89 24.33
CA ILE A 33 -17.12 -16.67 23.57
C ILE A 33 -15.68 -16.81 23.07
N GLU A 34 -15.46 -16.38 21.84
CA GLU A 34 -14.13 -16.17 21.27
C GLU A 34 -14.07 -14.71 20.80
N ALA A 35 -13.64 -13.83 21.70
CA ALA A 35 -13.53 -12.41 21.38
C ALA A 35 -12.19 -12.11 20.69
N GLY A 36 -12.26 -11.35 19.59
CA GLY A 36 -11.14 -10.96 18.74
C GLY A 36 -11.36 -9.56 18.18
N ILE A 37 -10.49 -9.12 17.26
CA ILE A 37 -10.60 -7.82 16.59
C ILE A 37 -10.26 -8.11 15.12
N THR A 38 -11.27 -8.17 14.25
CA THR A 38 -11.18 -8.71 12.87
C THR A 38 -10.68 -10.17 12.79
N SER A 39 -10.51 -10.69 11.58
CA SER A 39 -10.09 -12.08 11.31
C SER A 39 -8.60 -12.37 11.57
N LEU A 40 -7.84 -11.38 12.02
CA LEU A 40 -6.46 -11.52 12.51
C LEU A 40 -6.35 -10.71 13.79
N HIS A 41 -5.88 -11.34 14.86
CA HIS A 41 -5.66 -10.70 16.16
C HIS A 41 -4.74 -9.45 15.99
N SER A 42 -4.80 -8.35 16.77
CA SER A 42 -5.83 -7.80 17.67
C SER A 42 -5.50 -6.35 18.16
N ARG A 43 -5.12 -6.14 19.44
CA ARG A 43 -5.05 -4.86 20.22
C ARG A 43 -3.69 -4.15 20.23
N VAL A 44 -3.54 -3.08 21.03
CA VAL A 44 -2.27 -2.39 21.35
C VAL A 44 -1.20 -3.36 21.89
N SER A 45 -0.06 -3.46 21.18
CA SER A 45 0.93 -4.54 21.37
C SER A 45 1.74 -4.47 22.66
N SER A 46 2.09 -5.66 23.18
CA SER A 46 2.93 -5.88 24.38
C SER A 46 4.19 -6.73 24.11
N LEU A 47 4.37 -7.28 22.90
CA LEU A 47 5.41 -8.26 22.57
C LEU A 47 6.37 -7.78 21.48
N GLU A 48 7.64 -8.14 21.63
CA GLU A 48 8.72 -7.87 20.66
C GLU A 48 8.57 -8.65 19.34
N SER A 49 7.73 -9.70 19.30
CA SER A 49 7.53 -10.56 18.12
C SER A 49 6.63 -9.97 17.04
N GLY A 50 5.89 -8.89 17.33
CA GLY A 50 4.93 -8.30 16.39
C GLY A 50 3.55 -8.98 16.34
N ASP A 51 3.33 -10.06 17.09
CA ASP A 51 2.03 -10.69 17.23
C ASP A 51 1.09 -9.81 18.08
N TYR A 52 0.00 -9.35 17.49
CA TYR A 52 -1.03 -8.64 18.21
C TYR A 52 -2.00 -9.64 18.85
N VAL A 53 -1.82 -10.04 20.11
CA VAL A 53 -2.81 -10.84 20.88
C VAL A 53 -3.32 -10.09 22.11
N PHE A 54 -4.50 -10.44 22.62
CA PHE A 54 -4.93 -10.05 23.99
C PHE A 54 -3.89 -10.55 25.02
N ASP A 55 -3.60 -9.78 26.07
CA ASP A 55 -2.69 -10.26 27.12
C ASP A 55 -3.45 -11.25 27.99
N LYS A 56 -2.70 -12.24 28.50
CA LYS A 56 -3.17 -13.03 29.64
C LYS A 56 -3.55 -12.10 30.79
N GLY A 57 -4.82 -12.11 31.18
CA GLY A 57 -5.38 -11.24 32.21
C GLY A 57 -6.17 -10.05 31.69
N ASP A 58 -6.32 -9.85 30.38
CA ASP A 58 -7.29 -8.88 29.83
C ASP A 58 -8.73 -9.33 30.16
N GLU A 59 -9.60 -8.36 30.50
CA GLU A 59 -10.95 -8.62 31.02
C GLU A 59 -12.02 -7.91 30.19
N ILE A 60 -13.03 -8.66 29.72
CA ILE A 60 -14.20 -8.12 29.01
C ILE A 60 -15.50 -8.43 29.77
N GLY A 61 -16.48 -7.53 29.63
CA GLY A 61 -17.85 -7.79 30.10
C GLY A 61 -18.76 -8.23 28.96
N VAL A 62 -19.46 -9.35 29.15
CA VAL A 62 -20.35 -9.93 28.13
C VAL A 62 -21.82 -9.90 28.57
N PHE A 63 -22.71 -9.49 27.67
CA PHE A 63 -24.17 -9.56 27.83
C PHE A 63 -24.79 -10.45 26.76
N VAL A 64 -25.89 -11.13 27.13
CA VAL A 64 -26.70 -11.92 26.20
C VAL A 64 -28.16 -11.45 26.27
N ALA A 65 -28.73 -11.15 25.12
CA ALA A 65 -30.12 -10.78 24.93
C ALA A 65 -30.77 -11.64 23.84
N ALA A 66 -32.10 -11.71 23.81
CA ALA A 66 -32.78 -12.24 22.63
C ALA A 66 -32.52 -11.30 21.44
N LYS A 67 -32.45 -11.84 20.22
CA LYS A 67 -32.16 -11.05 19.02
C LYS A 67 -33.02 -9.77 18.94
N ARG A 68 -32.37 -8.60 18.81
CA ARG A 68 -33.00 -7.25 18.79
C ARG A 68 -33.78 -6.86 20.06
N GLN A 69 -33.56 -7.53 21.19
CA GLN A 69 -34.10 -7.13 22.50
C GLN A 69 -33.02 -6.54 23.40
N LEU A 70 -33.43 -5.94 24.51
CA LEU A 70 -32.53 -5.44 25.55
C LEU A 70 -32.00 -6.61 26.41
N PRO A 71 -30.73 -6.57 26.86
CA PRO A 71 -30.26 -7.50 27.89
C PRO A 71 -31.07 -7.33 29.17
N VAL A 72 -31.48 -8.45 29.77
CA VAL A 72 -32.19 -8.47 31.06
C VAL A 72 -31.17 -8.76 32.16
N ARG A 73 -31.23 -8.04 33.28
CA ARG A 73 -30.41 -8.30 34.47
C ARG A 73 -30.73 -9.70 35.04
N LYS A 74 -29.93 -10.69 34.67
CA LYS A 74 -29.91 -12.06 35.19
C LYS A 74 -28.48 -12.52 35.38
N GLU A 75 -28.23 -13.36 36.37
CA GLU A 75 -26.87 -13.78 36.75
C GLU A 75 -26.09 -14.48 35.63
N GLU A 76 -26.77 -15.18 34.71
CA GLU A 76 -26.19 -15.96 33.62
C GLU A 76 -26.03 -15.19 32.29
N THR A 77 -26.51 -13.93 32.21
CA THR A 77 -26.62 -13.18 30.94
C THR A 77 -26.27 -11.69 31.02
N TRP A 78 -25.98 -11.16 32.21
CA TRP A 78 -25.71 -9.74 32.41
C TRP A 78 -24.28 -9.49 32.93
N ASN A 79 -23.50 -8.75 32.15
CA ASN A 79 -22.14 -8.28 32.48
C ASN A 79 -21.22 -9.39 33.03
N ILE A 80 -21.19 -10.53 32.34
CA ILE A 80 -20.38 -11.69 32.73
C ILE A 80 -18.92 -11.39 32.40
N LEU A 81 -18.08 -11.29 33.42
CA LEU A 81 -16.63 -11.20 33.28
C LEU A 81 -16.10 -12.40 32.49
N HIS A 82 -15.33 -12.13 31.44
CA HIS A 82 -14.46 -13.10 30.80
C HIS A 82 -13.01 -12.59 30.86
N THR A 83 -12.10 -13.42 31.34
CA THR A 83 -10.67 -13.13 31.41
C THR A 83 -9.93 -13.94 30.35
N TYR A 84 -9.05 -13.32 29.58
CA TYR A 84 -8.23 -14.04 28.60
C TYR A 84 -7.10 -14.82 29.30
N SER A 85 -6.98 -16.11 29.01
CA SER A 85 -5.97 -16.98 29.63
C SER A 85 -4.57 -16.85 29.00
N GLY A 86 -4.47 -16.17 27.85
CA GLY A 86 -3.37 -16.30 26.89
C GLY A 86 -3.67 -17.27 25.74
N THR A 87 -4.79 -18.01 25.80
CA THR A 87 -5.25 -18.93 24.72
C THR A 87 -6.76 -18.90 24.48
N GLU A 88 -7.59 -18.75 25.51
CA GLU A 88 -9.05 -18.69 25.39
C GLU A 88 -9.67 -17.71 26.40
N TRP A 89 -10.94 -17.34 26.17
CA TRP A 89 -11.71 -16.48 27.07
C TRP A 89 -12.45 -17.31 28.13
N ILE A 90 -12.05 -17.15 29.39
CA ILE A 90 -12.60 -17.89 30.52
C ILE A 90 -13.64 -17.02 31.23
N ALA A 91 -14.91 -17.39 31.15
CA ALA A 91 -15.99 -16.77 31.90
C ALA A 91 -15.88 -17.05 33.41
N GLU A 92 -16.03 -16.03 34.26
CA GLU A 92 -16.08 -16.14 35.73
C GLU A 92 -17.17 -17.10 36.22
N LYS A 93 -18.31 -17.10 35.51
CA LYS A 93 -19.52 -17.89 35.79
C LYS A 93 -20.18 -18.31 34.49
N MET A 94 -21.15 -19.22 34.55
CA MET A 94 -21.82 -19.74 33.35
C MET A 94 -22.56 -18.64 32.59
N LEU A 95 -22.05 -18.32 31.40
CA LEU A 95 -22.79 -17.62 30.35
C LEU A 95 -23.78 -18.61 29.71
N ALA A 96 -25.07 -18.29 29.67
CA ALA A 96 -26.11 -19.22 29.19
C ALA A 96 -26.75 -18.79 27.86
N TRP A 97 -27.04 -19.76 27.00
CA TRP A 97 -28.00 -19.60 25.92
C TRP A 97 -29.42 -19.40 26.49
N LEU A 98 -30.18 -18.41 25.98
CA LEU A 98 -31.54 -18.13 26.48
C LEU A 98 -32.58 -19.24 26.19
N SER A 99 -32.31 -20.06 25.17
CA SER A 99 -33.05 -21.29 24.85
C SER A 99 -32.06 -22.42 24.56
N GLN A 100 -32.51 -23.66 24.73
CA GLN A 100 -31.75 -24.84 24.31
C GLN A 100 -32.12 -25.32 22.91
N GLU A 101 -33.11 -24.70 22.26
CA GLU A 101 -33.53 -25.02 20.89
C GLU A 101 -32.51 -24.53 19.85
N THR A 102 -31.94 -25.46 19.09
CA THR A 102 -31.05 -25.19 17.95
C THR A 102 -31.72 -24.25 16.95
N GLY A 103 -30.97 -23.25 16.45
CA GLY A 103 -31.51 -22.19 15.60
C GLY A 103 -32.00 -20.95 16.36
N THR A 104 -32.13 -21.00 17.69
CA THR A 104 -32.44 -19.80 18.49
C THR A 104 -31.34 -18.75 18.33
N GLN A 105 -31.73 -17.51 18.04
CA GLN A 105 -30.81 -16.39 17.83
C GLN A 105 -30.78 -15.42 19.01
N ASN A 106 -29.57 -15.07 19.44
CA ASN A 106 -29.28 -14.25 20.60
C ASN A 106 -28.33 -13.13 20.20
N ASP A 107 -28.58 -11.90 20.65
CA ASP A 107 -27.64 -10.81 20.53
C ASP A 107 -26.63 -10.93 21.67
N VAL A 108 -25.36 -11.12 21.33
CA VAL A 108 -24.23 -11.15 22.27
C VAL A 108 -23.47 -9.84 22.13
N ILE A 109 -23.22 -9.17 23.25
CA ILE A 109 -22.53 -7.88 23.32
C ILE A 109 -21.30 -8.06 24.21
N GLY A 110 -20.15 -7.56 23.77
CA GLY A 110 -18.92 -7.51 24.58
C GLY A 110 -18.32 -6.10 24.58
N TYR A 111 -17.67 -5.74 25.68
CA TYR A 111 -16.90 -4.50 25.78
C TYR A 111 -15.64 -4.69 26.65
N TYR A 112 -14.66 -3.83 26.42
CA TYR A 112 -13.40 -3.73 27.17
C TYR A 112 -13.15 -2.25 27.52
N PRO A 113 -12.46 -1.94 28.63
CA PRO A 113 -12.12 -2.83 29.74
C PRO A 113 -13.36 -3.17 30.59
N TYR A 114 -13.37 -4.34 31.22
CA TYR A 114 -14.45 -4.74 32.12
C TYR A 114 -14.66 -3.74 33.28
N LYS A 115 -15.92 -3.38 33.53
CA LYS A 115 -16.38 -2.76 34.78
C LYS A 115 -17.31 -3.74 35.48
N ARG A 116 -17.12 -3.98 36.79
CA ARG A 116 -18.01 -4.87 37.57
C ARG A 116 -19.44 -4.33 37.62
N ASP A 117 -19.55 -3.05 37.96
CA ASP A 117 -20.80 -2.34 38.09
C ASP A 117 -21.02 -1.44 36.87
N ILE A 118 -22.19 -1.57 36.25
CA ILE A 118 -22.65 -0.74 35.12
C ILE A 118 -23.54 0.36 35.69
N GLU A 119 -23.08 1.60 35.55
CA GLU A 119 -23.73 2.82 36.03
C GLU A 119 -24.92 3.19 35.12
N ASP A 120 -24.71 3.24 33.80
CA ASP A 120 -25.75 3.47 32.80
C ASP A 120 -25.45 2.68 31.53
N PHE A 121 -26.30 1.68 31.24
CA PHE A 121 -26.13 0.80 30.08
C PHE A 121 -26.20 1.55 28.72
N TYR A 122 -26.80 2.74 28.65
CA TYR A 122 -26.87 3.53 27.42
C TYR A 122 -25.81 4.64 27.34
N ALA A 123 -25.05 4.88 28.40
CA ALA A 123 -24.10 5.98 28.49
C ALA A 123 -22.99 5.71 29.52
N GLU A 124 -22.42 4.51 29.49
CA GLU A 124 -21.51 4.01 30.52
C GLU A 124 -20.21 4.84 30.56
N PRO A 125 -19.85 5.48 31.69
CA PRO A 125 -18.71 6.38 31.73
C PRO A 125 -17.39 5.62 31.84
N PHE A 126 -16.49 5.90 30.91
CA PHE A 126 -15.09 5.50 30.94
C PHE A 126 -14.23 6.73 31.24
N THR A 127 -13.51 6.68 32.37
CA THR A 127 -12.59 7.74 32.79
C THR A 127 -11.18 7.39 32.36
N LEU A 128 -10.50 8.34 31.73
CA LEU A 128 -9.17 8.19 31.17
C LEU A 128 -8.09 8.27 32.26
N SER A 129 -7.18 7.30 32.29
CA SER A 129 -5.93 7.40 33.04
C SER A 129 -5.02 8.45 32.40
N VAL A 130 -4.54 9.38 33.23
CA VAL A 130 -3.52 10.38 32.85
C VAL A 130 -2.13 9.78 32.72
N PHE A 131 -1.88 8.59 33.30
CA PHE A 131 -0.61 7.88 33.18
C PHE A 131 -0.74 6.79 32.12
N GLN A 132 -0.34 7.11 30.91
CA GLN A 132 -0.27 6.19 29.76
C GLN A 132 1.17 5.92 29.33
N ASN A 133 2.15 6.34 30.14
CA ASN A 133 3.59 6.24 29.87
C ASN A 133 4.17 4.81 30.01
N THR A 134 3.33 3.79 29.98
CA THR A 134 3.67 2.37 29.92
C THR A 134 2.64 1.65 29.04
N ILE A 135 3.02 0.51 28.44
CA ILE A 135 2.12 -0.27 27.57
C ILE A 135 0.81 -0.63 28.30
N THR A 136 0.90 -1.15 29.53
CA THR A 136 -0.28 -1.46 30.37
C THR A 136 -1.08 -0.21 30.76
N GLY A 137 -0.41 0.94 30.92
CA GLY A 137 -1.07 2.23 31.15
C GLY A 137 -1.88 2.67 29.92
N LEU A 138 -1.32 2.48 28.72
CA LEU A 138 -1.99 2.73 27.45
C LEU A 138 -3.19 1.79 27.26
N GLN A 139 -2.97 0.47 27.29
CA GLN A 139 -3.99 -0.58 27.09
C GLN A 139 -5.25 -0.39 27.94
N LYS A 140 -5.12 -0.01 29.22
CA LYS A 140 -6.27 0.24 30.12
C LYS A 140 -7.24 1.35 29.66
N ASN A 141 -6.86 2.18 28.70
CA ASN A 141 -7.70 3.22 28.12
C ASN A 141 -8.34 2.84 26.78
N ASP A 142 -7.99 1.66 26.24
CA ASP A 142 -8.42 1.21 24.93
C ASP A 142 -9.86 0.71 24.93
N VAL A 143 -10.84 1.62 25.07
CA VAL A 143 -12.25 1.23 25.15
C VAL A 143 -12.68 0.58 23.84
N MET A 144 -13.12 -0.68 23.90
CA MET A 144 -13.60 -1.47 22.75
C MET A 144 -15.03 -1.94 22.94
N TYR A 145 -15.70 -2.25 21.83
CA TYR A 145 -17.02 -2.86 21.83
C TYR A 145 -17.26 -3.73 20.59
N GLY A 146 -17.96 -4.84 20.77
CA GLY A 146 -18.44 -5.72 19.71
C GLY A 146 -19.85 -6.21 19.97
N LYS A 147 -20.57 -6.54 18.90
CA LYS A 147 -21.91 -7.14 18.97
C LYS A 147 -22.13 -8.09 17.81
N VAL A 148 -22.59 -9.31 18.13
CA VAL A 148 -22.90 -10.36 17.14
C VAL A 148 -24.26 -10.98 17.43
N THR A 149 -25.02 -11.35 16.40
CA THR A 149 -26.21 -12.20 16.58
C THR A 149 -25.78 -13.67 16.45
N ALA A 150 -25.53 -14.31 17.60
CA ALA A 150 -25.17 -15.71 17.68
C ALA A 150 -26.39 -16.63 17.47
N THR A 151 -26.21 -17.74 16.75
CA THR A 151 -27.25 -18.76 16.56
C THR A 151 -26.83 -20.03 17.28
N LYS A 152 -27.70 -20.60 18.12
CA LYS A 152 -27.37 -21.85 18.83
C LYS A 152 -27.24 -23.01 17.84
N THR A 153 -26.09 -23.67 17.82
CA THR A 153 -25.82 -24.88 17.03
C THR A 153 -25.82 -26.14 17.91
N LEU A 154 -25.82 -27.32 17.28
CA LEU A 154 -25.63 -28.61 17.98
C LEU A 154 -24.19 -28.84 18.44
N SER A 155 -23.21 -28.27 17.73
CA SER A 155 -21.78 -28.35 18.05
C SER A 155 -21.38 -27.50 19.25
N ASN A 156 -22.14 -26.44 19.55
CA ASN A 156 -21.84 -25.45 20.60
C ASN A 156 -20.44 -24.83 20.48
N ASP A 157 -20.04 -24.54 19.23
CA ASP A 157 -18.81 -23.84 18.91
C ASP A 157 -18.77 -22.45 19.59
N PRO A 158 -17.57 -21.90 19.89
CA PRO A 158 -17.45 -20.55 20.42
C PRO A 158 -18.14 -19.52 19.52
N VAL A 159 -18.80 -18.55 20.15
CA VAL A 159 -19.36 -17.39 19.44
C VAL A 159 -18.23 -16.43 19.10
N PRO A 160 -17.90 -16.20 17.81
CA PRO A 160 -16.91 -15.22 17.42
C PRO A 160 -17.46 -13.82 17.70
N LEU A 161 -16.75 -13.06 18.53
CA LEU A 161 -17.16 -11.73 18.99
C LEU A 161 -16.10 -10.70 18.60
N GLU A 162 -16.23 -10.15 17.41
CA GLU A 162 -15.36 -9.09 16.91
C GLU A 162 -15.62 -7.79 17.69
N LEU A 163 -14.63 -7.38 18.47
CA LEU A 163 -14.56 -6.08 19.13
C LEU A 163 -13.92 -5.06 18.17
N SER A 164 -14.30 -3.79 18.35
CA SER A 164 -13.79 -2.65 17.60
C SER A 164 -13.46 -1.51 18.55
N HIS A 165 -12.33 -0.85 18.32
CA HIS A 165 -11.88 0.29 19.12
C HIS A 165 -12.90 1.44 19.05
N LYS A 166 -13.18 2.08 20.19
CA LYS A 166 -14.17 3.16 20.34
C LYS A 166 -13.54 4.49 20.76
N PHE A 167 -12.41 4.48 21.43
CA PHE A 167 -11.64 5.70 21.67
C PHE A 167 -10.77 6.03 20.44
N VAL A 168 -9.89 7.01 20.59
CA VAL A 168 -8.99 7.53 19.56
C VAL A 168 -7.56 7.21 19.93
N GLN A 169 -6.80 6.60 19.03
CA GLN A 169 -5.35 6.47 19.19
C GLN A 169 -4.69 7.73 18.62
N LEU A 170 -3.84 8.39 19.40
CA LEU A 170 -3.03 9.52 18.95
C LEU A 170 -1.57 9.11 18.95
N SER A 171 -0.92 9.26 17.80
CA SER A 171 0.53 9.16 17.68
C SER A 171 1.13 10.54 17.39
N LEU A 172 2.28 10.80 17.99
CA LEU A 172 2.99 12.06 17.88
C LEU A 172 4.46 11.77 17.60
N ASN A 173 4.91 12.00 16.37
CA ASN A 173 6.32 11.91 16.01
C ASN A 173 6.90 13.33 15.97
N ILE A 174 8.12 13.50 16.50
CA ILE A 174 8.75 14.80 16.67
C ILE A 174 10.14 14.78 16.04
N ALA A 175 10.34 15.65 15.05
CA ALA A 175 11.62 15.90 14.42
C ALA A 175 12.24 17.21 14.94
N TYR A 176 13.57 17.33 14.87
CA TYR A 176 14.27 18.60 15.01
C TYR A 176 14.60 19.11 13.62
N GLY A 177 14.32 20.39 13.33
CA GLY A 177 14.59 21.00 12.02
C GLY A 177 15.99 21.61 11.95
N ASP A 178 16.09 22.84 11.41
CA ASP A 178 17.34 23.53 11.09
C ASP A 178 18.33 23.73 12.27
N GLU A 179 17.89 23.48 13.51
CA GLU A 179 18.70 23.58 14.73
C GLU A 179 19.55 22.32 15.00
N GLY A 180 19.24 21.21 14.32
CA GLY A 180 19.96 19.93 14.40
C GLY A 180 19.80 19.19 15.74
N ASP A 181 20.54 18.09 15.91
CA ASP A 181 20.59 17.28 17.14
C ASP A 181 21.15 18.01 18.38
N ALA A 182 21.58 19.27 18.24
CA ALA A 182 22.09 20.09 19.34
C ALA A 182 20.99 20.65 20.27
N VAL A 183 19.72 20.46 19.93
CA VAL A 183 18.59 20.80 20.81
C VAL A 183 18.52 19.79 21.96
N ALA A 184 18.38 20.28 23.18
CA ALA A 184 18.32 19.43 24.38
C ALA A 184 17.14 18.44 24.32
N GLU A 185 17.25 17.37 25.10
CA GLU A 185 16.24 16.32 25.15
C GLU A 185 14.90 16.83 25.70
N ILE A 186 13.80 16.17 25.30
CA ILE A 186 12.47 16.41 25.85
C ILE A 186 12.44 15.92 27.31
N GLU A 187 12.39 16.86 28.25
CA GLU A 187 12.25 16.59 29.69
C GLU A 187 10.86 16.03 30.03
N GLU A 188 9.83 16.52 29.33
CA GLU A 188 8.44 16.14 29.56
C GLU A 188 7.59 16.36 28.30
N CYS A 189 6.68 15.43 28.03
CA CYS A 189 5.64 15.55 27.01
C CYS A 189 4.28 15.29 27.69
N ASN A 190 3.30 16.16 27.45
CA ASN A 190 1.93 16.01 27.92
C ASN A 190 0.95 16.29 26.77
N ILE A 191 -0.16 15.56 26.75
CA ILE A 191 -1.27 15.74 25.80
C ILE A 191 -2.51 16.18 26.59
N ARG A 192 -3.16 17.26 26.16
CA ARG A 192 -4.37 17.78 26.81
C ARG A 192 -5.63 17.23 26.17
N SER A 193 -6.55 16.77 27.00
CA SER A 193 -7.76 16.07 26.57
C SER A 193 -8.85 16.16 27.63
N ALA A 194 -10.11 16.05 27.21
CA ALA A 194 -11.20 15.64 28.10
C ALA A 194 -10.88 14.30 28.79
N SER A 195 -11.33 14.14 30.03
CA SER A 195 -11.02 12.96 30.86
C SER A 195 -12.10 11.87 30.86
N VAL A 196 -13.29 12.12 30.33
CA VAL A 196 -14.41 11.16 30.36
C VAL A 196 -15.12 11.09 29.01
N ALA A 197 -15.44 9.88 28.57
CA ALA A 197 -16.42 9.64 27.50
C ALA A 197 -17.40 8.53 27.89
N LYS A 198 -18.62 8.62 27.38
CA LYS A 198 -19.71 7.67 27.66
C LYS A 198 -19.91 6.73 26.47
N LEU A 199 -19.98 5.42 26.73
CA LEU A 199 -20.25 4.39 25.72
C LEU A 199 -21.69 3.87 25.84
N ASP A 200 -22.46 3.93 24.76
CA ASP A 200 -23.75 3.24 24.68
C ASP A 200 -23.49 1.73 24.50
N LEU A 201 -23.66 0.93 25.55
CA LEU A 201 -23.46 -0.52 25.52
C LEU A 201 -24.59 -1.27 24.79
N MET A 202 -25.67 -0.60 24.38
CA MET A 202 -26.68 -1.19 23.48
C MET A 202 -26.27 -1.02 22.00
N ARG A 203 -25.58 0.08 21.66
CA ARG A 203 -25.29 0.48 20.27
C ARG A 203 -23.83 0.43 19.86
N GLY A 204 -22.89 0.43 20.81
CA GLY A 204 -21.45 0.51 20.53
C GLY A 204 -20.98 1.88 20.05
N THR A 205 -21.72 2.94 20.36
CA THR A 205 -21.45 4.32 19.95
C THR A 205 -20.96 5.14 21.14
N VAL A 206 -19.88 5.91 20.97
CA VAL A 206 -19.46 6.89 21.96
C VAL A 206 -20.37 8.11 21.87
N GLY A 207 -20.93 8.52 23.02
CA GLY A 207 -21.84 9.64 23.15
C GLY A 207 -21.14 10.89 23.70
N GLU A 208 -21.68 11.44 24.79
CA GLU A 208 -21.15 12.64 25.44
C GLU A 208 -19.70 12.45 25.91
N VAL A 209 -18.87 13.46 25.62
CA VAL A 209 -17.46 13.54 26.04
C VAL A 209 -17.27 14.83 26.83
N GLY A 210 -16.57 14.74 27.97
CA GLY A 210 -16.46 15.84 28.93
C GLY A 210 -15.56 15.49 30.11
N GLY A 211 -15.90 16.02 31.29
CA GLY A 211 -14.98 16.07 32.43
C GLY A 211 -14.00 17.23 32.30
N GLU A 212 -13.02 17.28 33.20
CA GLU A 212 -11.97 18.30 33.19
C GLU A 212 -10.92 18.02 32.08
N ILE A 213 -10.23 19.07 31.63
CA ILE A 213 -9.11 18.91 30.69
C ILE A 213 -7.87 18.49 31.47
N VAL A 214 -7.53 17.20 31.39
CA VAL A 214 -6.36 16.60 32.03
C VAL A 214 -5.10 16.71 31.17
N ARG A 215 -3.94 16.51 31.80
CA ARG A 215 -2.63 16.34 31.15
C ARG A 215 -2.25 14.87 31.17
N ILE A 216 -2.25 14.23 30.00
CA ILE A 216 -1.89 12.82 29.82
C ILE A 216 -0.39 12.73 29.56
N LYS A 217 0.30 11.87 30.30
CA LYS A 217 1.67 11.46 29.99
C LYS A 217 1.63 10.29 28.99
N PRO A 218 2.00 10.50 27.72
CA PRO A 218 1.96 9.45 26.71
C PRO A 218 3.03 8.38 26.93
N TYR A 219 2.83 7.23 26.29
CA TYR A 219 3.87 6.24 26.06
C TYR A 219 4.94 6.81 25.12
N LEU A 220 6.21 6.66 25.45
CA LEU A 220 7.35 6.98 24.59
C LEU A 220 7.89 5.67 24.01
N TYR A 221 8.04 5.58 22.69
CA TYR A 221 8.69 4.44 22.05
C TYR A 221 10.21 4.46 22.28
N ALA A 222 10.80 3.27 22.39
CA ALA A 222 12.25 3.10 22.52
C ALA A 222 13.03 3.56 21.27
N SER A 223 12.36 3.57 20.11
CA SER A 223 12.85 4.16 18.87
C SER A 223 11.74 4.95 18.19
N ALA A 224 12.11 6.06 17.55
CA ALA A 224 11.24 6.81 16.67
C ALA A 224 11.40 6.32 15.21
N PRO A 225 10.41 6.56 14.34
CA PRO A 225 10.55 6.31 12.90
C PRO A 225 11.62 7.20 12.26
N GLU A 226 12.08 6.81 11.07
CA GLU A 226 13.13 7.53 10.35
C GLU A 226 12.76 9.01 10.11
N GLY A 227 13.71 9.91 10.36
CA GLY A 227 13.50 11.36 10.32
C GLY A 227 12.89 11.97 11.59
N TYR A 228 12.54 11.18 12.61
CA TYR A 228 12.01 11.67 13.90
C TYR A 228 12.94 11.29 15.05
N LYS A 229 13.01 12.16 16.07
CA LYS A 229 13.80 11.98 17.29
C LYS A 229 13.01 11.25 18.37
N TYR A 230 11.72 11.57 18.48
CA TYR A 230 10.80 10.97 19.46
C TYR A 230 9.50 10.52 18.78
N ALA A 231 8.93 9.42 19.26
CA ALA A 231 7.59 8.98 18.91
C ALA A 231 6.80 8.68 20.19
N PHE A 232 5.59 9.20 20.28
CA PHE A 232 4.72 9.06 21.43
C PHE A 232 3.35 8.47 21.04
N SER A 233 2.70 7.81 22.00
CA SER A 233 1.33 7.29 21.88
C SER A 233 0.46 7.65 23.09
N ALA A 234 -0.79 8.02 22.84
CA ALA A 234 -1.84 8.10 23.85
C ALA A 234 -3.18 7.67 23.26
N ILE A 235 -4.09 7.23 24.12
CA ILE A 235 -5.49 6.99 23.78
C ILE A 235 -6.33 8.11 24.40
N LEU A 236 -7.22 8.69 23.59
CA LEU A 236 -8.04 9.86 23.92
C LEU A 236 -9.53 9.56 23.69
N PRO A 237 -10.44 10.20 24.45
CA PRO A 237 -11.84 10.34 24.05
C PRO A 237 -12.00 11.00 22.67
N PRO A 238 -12.98 10.59 21.86
CA PRO A 238 -13.37 11.30 20.64
C PRO A 238 -13.85 12.72 20.97
N GLN A 239 -13.19 13.76 20.47
CA GLN A 239 -13.47 15.14 20.85
C GLN A 239 -12.99 16.14 19.80
N HIS A 240 -13.55 17.34 19.83
CA HIS A 240 -13.03 18.47 19.07
C HIS A 240 -11.94 19.21 19.86
N ILE A 241 -10.72 19.20 19.32
CA ILE A 241 -9.60 20.02 19.77
C ILE A 241 -9.67 21.36 19.04
N SER A 242 -9.95 22.44 19.75
CA SER A 242 -10.00 23.80 19.20
C SER A 242 -8.68 24.55 19.40
N ARG A 243 -8.43 25.59 18.58
CA ARG A 243 -7.20 26.43 18.65
C ARG A 243 -6.98 27.15 19.99
N SER A 244 -7.99 27.18 20.86
CA SER A 244 -7.87 27.71 22.22
C SER A 244 -7.10 26.76 23.17
N MET A 245 -7.09 25.46 22.87
CA MET A 245 -6.43 24.42 23.67
C MET A 245 -4.93 24.30 23.33
N GLU A 246 -4.11 24.18 24.37
CA GLU A 246 -2.69 23.81 24.29
C GLU A 246 -2.57 22.29 24.17
N PHE A 247 -2.96 21.77 23.00
CA PHE A 247 -3.19 20.35 22.80
C PHE A 247 -1.99 19.46 23.15
N ILE A 248 -0.77 19.87 22.74
CA ILE A 248 0.48 19.21 23.12
C ILE A 248 1.35 20.21 23.87
N GLU A 249 1.95 19.75 24.96
CA GLU A 249 2.81 20.52 25.86
C GLU A 249 4.15 19.78 25.99
N ILE A 250 5.26 20.43 25.61
CA ILE A 250 6.59 19.82 25.58
C ILE A 250 7.58 20.70 26.34
N LYS A 251 8.34 20.12 27.26
CA LYS A 251 9.32 20.81 28.08
C LYS A 251 10.75 20.48 27.61
N ILE A 252 11.53 21.50 27.29
CA ILE A 252 12.93 21.39 26.85
C ILE A 252 13.72 22.55 27.48
N ASN A 253 14.88 22.30 28.09
CA ASN A 253 15.70 23.32 28.77
C ASN A 253 14.90 24.19 29.76
N ASN A 254 14.01 23.55 30.52
CA ASN A 254 13.04 24.18 31.42
C ASN A 254 12.04 25.16 30.78
N GLN A 255 12.03 25.31 29.44
CA GLN A 255 11.05 26.08 28.68
C GLN A 255 9.87 25.19 28.25
N LEU A 256 8.65 25.72 28.39
CA LEU A 256 7.43 25.06 27.91
C LEU A 256 7.11 25.51 26.48
N LEU A 257 7.01 24.55 25.57
CA LEU A 257 6.53 24.70 24.21
C LEU A 257 5.13 24.14 24.09
N VAL A 258 4.26 24.80 23.33
CA VAL A 258 2.87 24.38 23.16
C VAL A 258 2.49 24.31 21.68
N PHE A 259 1.78 23.26 21.29
CA PHE A 259 1.16 23.12 19.99
C PHE A 259 -0.36 23.30 20.11
N LYS A 260 -0.94 24.14 19.24
CA LYS A 260 -2.38 24.43 19.18
C LYS A 260 -2.88 24.11 17.78
N THR A 261 -4.04 23.45 17.68
CA THR A 261 -4.59 22.98 16.41
C THR A 261 -6.11 23.04 16.39
N ASP A 262 -6.70 22.74 15.23
CA ASP A 262 -8.13 22.65 15.01
C ASP A 262 -8.43 21.29 14.37
N ILE A 263 -8.81 20.30 15.18
CA ILE A 263 -9.00 18.91 14.75
C ILE A 263 -10.24 18.32 15.42
N ASP A 264 -11.01 17.53 14.67
CA ASP A 264 -12.14 16.77 15.16
C ASP A 264 -11.77 15.26 15.22
N LEU A 265 -11.49 14.76 16.42
CA LEU A 265 -11.01 13.41 16.68
C LEU A 265 -12.20 12.43 16.78
N LYS A 266 -12.32 11.51 15.82
CA LYS A 266 -13.49 10.61 15.69
C LYS A 266 -13.27 9.22 16.33
N SER A 267 -14.35 8.61 16.81
CA SER A 267 -14.35 7.27 17.42
C SER A 267 -13.83 6.19 16.47
N GLY A 268 -13.03 5.25 17.01
CA GLY A 268 -12.42 4.16 16.23
C GLY A 268 -11.42 4.65 15.18
N LYS A 269 -10.89 5.86 15.36
CA LYS A 269 -9.85 6.45 14.51
C LYS A 269 -8.52 6.50 15.24
N HIS A 270 -7.47 6.27 14.49
CA HIS A 270 -6.12 6.65 14.88
C HIS A 270 -5.79 8.00 14.20
N TYR A 271 -4.81 8.74 14.70
CA TYR A 271 -4.35 10.01 14.13
C TYR A 271 -2.86 10.10 14.39
N THR A 272 -2.04 10.40 13.37
CA THR A 272 -0.61 10.66 13.59
C THR A 272 -0.20 12.05 13.16
N LEU A 273 0.29 12.82 14.13
CA LEU A 273 0.82 14.17 13.95
C LEU A 273 2.35 14.07 13.82
N HIS A 274 2.89 14.68 12.77
CA HIS A 274 4.32 15.00 12.70
C HIS A 274 4.51 16.46 13.08
N LEU A 275 5.21 16.68 14.19
CA LEU A 275 5.66 18.01 14.59
C LEU A 275 7.15 18.14 14.33
N THR A 276 7.57 19.33 13.88
CA THR A 276 8.98 19.70 13.82
C THR A 276 9.22 20.81 14.83
N LEU A 277 10.29 20.68 15.61
CA LEU A 277 10.79 21.72 16.49
C LEU A 277 11.73 22.64 15.70
N ASN A 278 11.31 23.90 15.56
CA ASN A 278 12.02 24.96 14.85
C ASN A 278 12.02 26.24 15.69
N LYS A 279 13.19 26.78 16.05
CA LYS A 279 13.34 28.14 16.63
C LYS A 279 12.47 28.31 17.89
N GLY A 280 12.47 27.28 18.73
CA GLY A 280 11.66 27.22 19.96
C GLY A 280 10.15 27.16 19.73
N LYS A 281 9.68 26.59 18.61
CA LYS A 281 8.26 26.39 18.29
C LYS A 281 7.99 25.01 17.73
N LEU A 282 6.78 24.49 17.99
CA LEU A 282 6.29 23.23 17.43
C LEU A 282 5.40 23.53 16.21
N GLU A 283 5.79 23.02 15.05
CA GLU A 283 5.12 23.24 13.77
C GLU A 283 4.59 21.91 13.23
N LEU A 284 3.32 21.84 12.84
CA LEU A 284 2.73 20.65 12.23
C LEU A 284 3.20 20.54 10.77
N THR A 285 4.04 19.55 10.49
CA THR A 285 4.51 19.27 9.12
C THR A 285 3.61 18.30 8.38
N ALA A 286 2.98 17.35 9.07
CA ALA A 286 1.94 16.52 8.46
C ALA A 286 0.95 15.90 9.45
N LEU A 287 -0.34 15.95 9.10
CA LEU A 287 -1.41 15.21 9.76
C LEU A 287 -1.89 14.07 8.87
N PHE A 288 -2.06 12.92 9.49
CA PHE A 288 -2.42 11.66 8.86
C PHE A 288 -3.58 11.09 9.69
N VAL A 289 -4.71 10.72 9.03
CA VAL A 289 -5.95 10.27 9.69
C VAL A 289 -6.32 8.84 9.29
N SER A 290 -6.89 8.13 10.25
CA SER A 290 -6.66 6.70 10.39
C SER A 290 -7.81 5.98 11.10
N ALA A 291 -7.94 4.66 10.98
CA ALA A 291 -8.93 3.84 11.65
C ALA A 291 -8.28 2.60 12.22
N TRP A 292 -8.88 2.19 13.30
CA TRP A 292 -8.24 1.33 14.27
C TRP A 292 -8.96 0.00 14.17
N GLU A 293 -8.60 -0.74 13.12
CA GLU A 293 -9.24 -2.00 12.71
C GLU A 293 -8.41 -3.21 13.18
N GLY A 294 -7.16 -2.97 13.58
CA GLY A 294 -6.31 -3.84 14.37
C GLY A 294 -5.15 -3.00 14.91
N GLY A 295 -4.31 -3.59 15.76
CA GLY A 295 -3.07 -2.95 16.22
C GLY A 295 -2.21 -2.55 15.03
N ILE A 296 -2.04 -1.24 14.83
CA ILE A 296 -1.00 -0.71 13.95
C ILE A 296 0.18 -0.42 14.87
N ARG A 297 1.33 -1.03 14.58
CA ARG A 297 2.62 -0.67 15.16
C ARG A 297 2.77 0.85 15.07
N ILE A 298 2.82 1.57 16.20
CA ILE A 298 3.23 2.97 16.20
C ILE A 298 4.75 3.02 16.08
N THR A 299 5.21 2.61 14.91
CA THR A 299 6.17 3.35 14.12
C THR A 299 5.47 3.51 12.76
N ASP A 300 4.75 4.62 12.64
CA ASP A 300 4.04 5.16 11.47
C ASP A 300 2.60 4.73 11.06
N LYS A 301 1.71 5.70 11.30
CA LYS A 301 0.67 6.26 10.40
C LYS A 301 -0.17 5.30 9.53
N ASN A 302 -1.39 5.07 10.01
CA ASN A 302 -2.68 5.41 9.37
C ASN A 302 -3.58 4.32 8.79
N TYR A 303 -4.91 4.27 9.10
CA TYR A 303 -5.91 3.54 8.30
C TYR A 303 -7.40 3.96 8.23
N SER A 304 -7.78 5.13 7.69
CA SER A 304 -9.19 5.60 7.70
C SER A 304 -10.16 4.68 6.93
N LYS A 305 -10.80 3.72 7.62
CA LYS A 305 -11.64 2.61 7.12
C LYS A 305 -11.10 2.03 5.81
N VAL A 306 -10.18 1.07 5.91
CA VAL A 306 -9.34 0.74 4.77
C VAL A 306 -10.10 -0.05 3.72
N LYS A 307 -10.02 0.43 2.48
CA LYS A 307 -10.21 -0.42 1.32
C LYS A 307 -8.86 -1.07 1.00
N MET A 308 -8.81 -2.40 0.94
CA MET A 308 -7.71 -3.16 0.35
C MET A 308 -8.12 -3.57 -1.06
N TYR A 309 -7.30 -3.26 -2.06
CA TYR A 309 -7.43 -3.79 -3.40
C TYR A 309 -7.29 -5.31 -3.39
N GLN A 310 -8.24 -6.00 -4.03
CA GLN A 310 -8.22 -7.46 -4.11
C GLN A 310 -7.46 -7.95 -5.33
N HIS A 311 -7.00 -9.20 -5.31
CA HIS A 311 -6.37 -9.83 -6.47
C HIS A 311 -7.33 -9.82 -7.68
N GLY A 312 -6.87 -9.30 -8.82
CA GLY A 312 -7.67 -9.08 -10.03
C GLY A 312 -8.54 -7.82 -10.00
N GLU A 313 -8.51 -7.00 -8.94
CA GLU A 313 -9.26 -5.74 -8.90
C GLU A 313 -8.69 -4.74 -9.92
N VAL A 314 -9.56 -4.29 -10.82
CA VAL A 314 -9.24 -3.24 -11.79
C VAL A 314 -9.50 -1.88 -11.16
N ILE A 315 -8.47 -1.05 -11.13
CA ILE A 315 -8.49 0.29 -10.56
C ILE A 315 -8.27 1.28 -11.72
N PRO A 316 -9.34 1.88 -12.28
CA PRO A 316 -9.20 2.80 -13.39
C PRO A 316 -8.48 4.08 -12.93
N TYR A 317 -7.36 4.41 -13.57
CA TYR A 317 -6.69 5.70 -13.36
C TYR A 317 -7.27 6.77 -14.29
N GLN A 318 -7.50 6.41 -15.55
CA GLN A 318 -8.12 7.27 -16.56
C GLN A 318 -8.93 6.40 -17.54
N VAL A 319 -10.17 6.79 -17.83
CA VAL A 319 -11.00 6.13 -18.85
C VAL A 319 -11.64 7.18 -19.75
N ASN A 320 -11.16 7.25 -20.98
CA ASN A 320 -11.67 8.12 -22.03
C ASN A 320 -12.71 7.37 -22.87
N ARG A 321 -13.82 8.05 -23.20
CA ARG A 321 -14.91 7.48 -24.02
C ARG A 321 -14.75 7.82 -25.51
N THR A 322 -13.52 7.73 -26.01
CA THR A 322 -13.23 7.84 -27.45
C THR A 322 -13.64 6.54 -28.16
N ILE A 323 -13.80 6.58 -29.48
CA ILE A 323 -14.32 5.43 -30.25
C ILE A 323 -13.33 4.25 -30.25
N ASN A 324 -12.02 4.54 -30.25
CA ASN A 324 -10.95 3.56 -30.11
C ASN A 324 -9.93 4.10 -29.08
N PRO A 325 -10.08 3.80 -27.78
CA PRO A 325 -9.11 4.23 -26.78
C PRO A 325 -7.80 3.45 -26.91
N VAL A 326 -6.67 4.10 -26.62
CA VAL A 326 -5.36 3.45 -26.55
C VAL A 326 -5.15 2.92 -25.13
N THR A 327 -5.12 1.61 -24.95
CA THR A 327 -5.05 1.01 -23.62
C THR A 327 -3.61 0.86 -23.12
N LEU A 328 -3.34 1.36 -21.91
CA LEU A 328 -2.15 1.07 -21.12
C LEU A 328 -2.55 0.34 -19.84
N VAL A 329 -1.77 -0.66 -19.44
CA VAL A 329 -2.01 -1.43 -18.21
C VAL A 329 -0.77 -1.38 -17.34
N PHE A 330 -0.95 -1.00 -16.09
CA PHE A 330 0.05 -1.08 -15.04
C PHE A 330 -0.32 -2.22 -14.09
N VAL A 331 0.64 -3.07 -13.76
CA VAL A 331 0.52 -4.11 -12.74
C VAL A 331 1.69 -4.01 -11.76
N GLY A 332 1.60 -4.72 -10.64
CA GLY A 332 2.68 -4.81 -9.67
C GLY A 332 3.09 -6.27 -9.46
N ASP A 333 4.36 -6.51 -9.17
CA ASP A 333 4.83 -7.78 -8.59
C ASP A 333 5.61 -7.53 -7.29
N GLY A 334 5.66 -8.52 -6.40
CA GLY A 334 6.26 -8.38 -5.06
C GLY A 334 5.45 -7.50 -4.09
N PHE A 335 4.19 -7.19 -4.43
CA PHE A 335 3.29 -6.42 -3.57
C PHE A 335 2.35 -7.36 -2.81
N THR A 336 2.62 -7.56 -1.53
CA THR A 336 1.79 -8.35 -0.59
C THR A 336 0.52 -7.60 -0.16
N THR A 337 -0.39 -8.28 0.52
CA THR A 337 -1.64 -7.74 1.05
C THR A 337 -1.47 -6.45 1.87
N SER A 338 -0.36 -6.30 2.62
CA SER A 338 -0.06 -5.07 3.39
C SER A 338 0.19 -3.84 2.50
N HIS A 339 0.55 -4.02 1.23
CA HIS A 339 0.78 -2.92 0.29
C HIS A 339 -0.46 -2.51 -0.50
N MET A 340 -1.51 -3.36 -0.49
CA MET A 340 -2.71 -3.23 -1.32
C MET A 340 -3.76 -2.25 -0.78
N LEU A 341 -3.42 -1.48 0.24
CA LEU A 341 -4.32 -0.50 0.85
C LEU A 341 -4.61 0.61 -0.18
N GLU A 342 -5.81 1.18 -0.19
CA GLU A 342 -6.18 2.29 -1.07
C GLU A 342 -5.39 3.54 -0.67
N ASN A 343 -4.64 4.12 -1.62
CA ASN A 343 -3.52 5.06 -1.37
C ASN A 343 -2.34 4.47 -0.58
N GLY A 344 -2.26 3.16 -0.42
CA GLY A 344 -1.12 2.42 0.13
C GLY A 344 0.04 2.29 -0.87
N TYR A 345 1.06 1.51 -0.52
CA TYR A 345 2.34 1.53 -1.24
C TYR A 345 2.24 1.10 -2.71
N TYR A 346 1.49 0.04 -3.01
CA TYR A 346 1.19 -0.37 -4.40
C TYR A 346 0.57 0.78 -5.20
N ASP A 347 -0.43 1.44 -4.62
CA ASP A 347 -1.16 2.53 -5.26
C ASP A 347 -0.25 3.74 -5.51
N GLN A 348 0.55 4.11 -4.52
CA GLN A 348 1.50 5.22 -4.60
C GLN A 348 2.53 4.99 -5.70
N CYS A 349 3.14 3.81 -5.76
CA CYS A 349 4.13 3.45 -6.77
C CYS A 349 3.53 3.49 -8.19
N LEU A 350 2.41 2.80 -8.43
CA LEU A 350 1.79 2.80 -9.76
C LEU A 350 1.27 4.19 -10.16
N ASN A 351 0.72 4.99 -9.24
CA ASN A 351 0.33 6.37 -9.53
C ASN A 351 1.54 7.25 -9.88
N LYS A 352 2.69 7.05 -9.22
CA LYS A 352 3.93 7.79 -9.51
C LYS A 352 4.46 7.44 -10.91
N ALA A 353 4.49 6.15 -11.25
CA ALA A 353 4.86 5.64 -12.57
C ALA A 353 3.96 6.23 -13.69
N ILE A 354 2.63 6.19 -13.51
CA ILE A 354 1.67 6.74 -14.48
C ILE A 354 1.88 8.25 -14.65
N ARG A 355 2.09 9.01 -13.58
CA ARG A 355 2.33 10.47 -13.65
C ARG A 355 3.64 10.82 -14.35
N ALA A 356 4.71 10.05 -14.17
CA ALA A 356 5.97 10.30 -14.88
C ALA A 356 5.83 10.08 -16.39
N LEU A 357 5.19 8.98 -16.79
CA LEU A 357 4.92 8.71 -18.20
C LEU A 357 3.98 9.76 -18.81
N MET A 358 2.81 9.98 -18.21
CA MET A 358 1.81 10.94 -18.71
C MET A 358 2.21 12.41 -18.54
N GLY A 359 3.24 12.71 -17.74
CA GLY A 359 3.85 14.03 -17.65
C GLY A 359 4.90 14.31 -18.75
N THR A 360 5.36 13.27 -19.45
CA THR A 360 6.40 13.39 -20.47
C THR A 360 5.79 13.59 -21.87
N ALA A 361 6.34 14.49 -22.68
CA ALA A 361 5.91 14.67 -24.07
C ALA A 361 6.35 13.46 -24.94
N PRO A 362 5.48 12.89 -25.79
CA PRO A 362 4.19 13.43 -26.23
C PRO A 362 2.98 12.89 -25.44
N TYR A 363 3.15 11.98 -24.49
CA TYR A 363 2.04 11.40 -23.69
C TYR A 363 1.21 12.46 -22.99
N ALA A 364 1.82 13.53 -22.48
CA ALA A 364 1.11 14.66 -21.88
C ALA A 364 0.10 15.30 -22.86
N THR A 365 0.56 15.68 -24.06
CA THR A 365 -0.27 16.27 -25.12
C THR A 365 -1.38 15.33 -25.60
N TYR A 366 -1.06 14.03 -25.74
CA TYR A 366 -1.96 13.01 -26.28
C TYR A 366 -2.68 12.19 -25.19
N SER A 367 -2.63 12.62 -23.93
CA SER A 367 -3.19 11.93 -22.75
C SER A 367 -4.66 11.54 -22.91
N HIS A 368 -5.45 12.37 -23.61
CA HIS A 368 -6.86 12.15 -23.92
C HIS A 368 -7.16 10.96 -24.87
N TYR A 369 -6.14 10.36 -25.48
CA TYR A 369 -6.29 9.10 -26.23
C TYR A 369 -6.33 7.87 -25.32
N PHE A 370 -5.80 7.95 -24.10
CA PHE A 370 -5.45 6.76 -23.33
C PHE A 370 -6.54 6.31 -22.35
N ASN A 371 -6.82 5.01 -22.33
CA ASN A 371 -7.35 4.32 -21.16
C ASN A 371 -6.16 3.79 -20.35
N ILE A 372 -6.16 4.04 -19.04
CA ILE A 372 -5.08 3.64 -18.13
C ILE A 372 -5.70 2.89 -16.95
N TYR A 373 -5.39 1.60 -16.87
CA TYR A 373 -5.83 0.73 -15.79
C TYR A 373 -4.63 0.31 -14.93
N LYS A 374 -4.81 0.30 -13.61
CA LYS A 374 -3.99 -0.51 -12.72
C LYS A 374 -4.77 -1.81 -12.45
N ILE A 375 -4.11 -2.96 -12.45
CA ILE A 375 -4.76 -4.24 -12.09
C ILE A 375 -3.96 -4.86 -10.93
N ALA A 376 -4.63 -5.06 -9.80
CA ALA A 376 -4.00 -5.49 -8.56
C ALA A 376 -3.62 -6.98 -8.61
N ALA A 377 -2.33 -7.26 -8.71
CA ALA A 377 -1.77 -8.60 -8.56
C ALA A 377 -1.14 -8.70 -7.16
N VAL A 378 -1.78 -9.46 -6.28
CA VAL A 378 -1.29 -9.71 -4.92
C VAL A 378 -0.29 -10.86 -4.94
N SER A 379 0.90 -10.61 -4.40
CA SER A 379 1.98 -11.60 -4.19
C SER A 379 1.95 -12.16 -2.77
N GLU A 380 2.46 -13.38 -2.56
CA GLU A 380 2.59 -13.97 -1.22
C GLU A 380 3.80 -13.39 -0.47
N GLU A 381 4.89 -13.09 -1.19
CA GLU A 381 6.10 -12.46 -0.64
C GLU A 381 6.41 -11.10 -1.28
N GLU A 382 7.19 -10.29 -0.55
CA GLU A 382 7.76 -9.03 -1.00
C GLU A 382 9.16 -9.23 -1.61
N GLY A 383 9.49 -8.41 -2.61
CA GLY A 383 10.74 -8.48 -3.36
C GLY A 383 10.56 -9.08 -4.75
N ALA A 384 11.64 -9.70 -5.23
CA ALA A 384 11.73 -10.54 -6.40
C ALA A 384 12.86 -11.56 -6.17
N ASP A 385 12.96 -12.62 -6.98
CA ASP A 385 14.08 -13.55 -6.86
C ASP A 385 15.42 -12.83 -7.11
N ASN A 386 16.44 -13.17 -6.32
CA ASN A 386 17.81 -12.71 -6.51
C ASN A 386 18.72 -13.88 -6.94
N ASN A 387 18.95 -13.97 -8.25
CA ASN A 387 19.79 -14.98 -8.88
C ASN A 387 21.28 -14.88 -8.49
N SER A 388 21.74 -13.74 -7.95
CA SER A 388 23.10 -13.55 -7.45
C SER A 388 23.30 -14.07 -6.03
N THR A 389 22.25 -14.11 -5.20
CA THR A 389 22.32 -14.61 -3.81
C THR A 389 21.65 -15.98 -3.62
N GLY A 390 20.75 -16.38 -4.52
CA GLY A 390 19.88 -17.54 -4.36
C GLY A 390 18.68 -17.30 -3.44
N GLU A 391 18.37 -16.03 -3.13
CA GLU A 391 17.18 -15.67 -2.36
C GLU A 391 15.96 -15.65 -3.28
N MET A 392 15.08 -16.65 -3.15
CA MET A 392 13.86 -16.78 -3.96
C MET A 392 12.64 -16.26 -3.19
N LYS A 393 11.68 -15.65 -3.90
CA LYS A 393 10.46 -15.04 -3.38
C LYS A 393 9.23 -15.53 -4.14
N ASN A 394 8.22 -15.99 -3.41
CA ASN A 394 6.93 -16.39 -3.97
C ASN A 394 6.11 -15.15 -4.42
N THR A 395 6.46 -14.63 -5.60
CA THR A 395 5.86 -13.47 -6.25
C THR A 395 4.88 -13.89 -7.34
N PHE A 396 3.85 -13.09 -7.60
CA PHE A 396 2.72 -13.52 -8.45
C PHE A 396 3.11 -13.69 -9.93
N PHE A 397 4.00 -12.84 -10.44
CA PHE A 397 4.54 -12.99 -11.80
C PHE A 397 5.92 -13.67 -11.82
N ASN A 398 6.42 -14.18 -10.68
CA ASN A 398 7.76 -14.76 -10.54
C ASN A 398 8.86 -13.84 -11.12
N ALA A 399 8.85 -12.55 -10.74
CA ALA A 399 9.91 -11.63 -11.12
C ALA A 399 11.27 -12.07 -10.55
N GLN A 400 12.32 -12.08 -11.39
CA GLN A 400 13.66 -12.56 -11.05
C GLN A 400 14.77 -11.79 -11.76
N TRP A 401 15.89 -11.54 -11.07
CA TRP A 401 17.15 -11.06 -11.68
C TRP A 401 18.37 -11.22 -10.76
N SER A 402 19.56 -11.07 -11.33
CA SER A 402 20.86 -10.91 -10.68
C SER A 402 21.12 -9.43 -10.36
N ASP A 403 22.03 -9.09 -9.45
CA ASP A 403 22.32 -7.70 -9.05
C ASP A 403 22.80 -6.78 -10.21
N ASN A 404 23.14 -7.37 -11.37
CA ASN A 404 23.51 -6.67 -12.60
C ASN A 404 22.35 -6.52 -13.62
N TYR A 405 21.12 -6.92 -13.26
CA TYR A 405 19.86 -6.83 -14.01
C TYR A 405 19.84 -7.42 -15.44
N GLY A 406 20.92 -8.08 -15.89
CA GLY A 406 21.07 -8.54 -17.28
C GLY A 406 20.27 -9.81 -17.64
N ASP A 407 19.73 -10.49 -16.64
CA ASP A 407 18.86 -11.68 -16.72
C ASP A 407 17.41 -11.37 -16.31
N MET A 408 17.04 -10.09 -16.19
CA MET A 408 15.76 -9.69 -15.62
C MET A 408 14.56 -10.18 -16.45
N SER A 409 13.68 -10.91 -15.78
CA SER A 409 12.51 -11.55 -16.39
C SER A 409 11.43 -11.86 -15.36
N CYS A 410 10.24 -12.16 -15.85
CA CYS A 410 9.13 -12.72 -15.09
C CYS A 410 8.44 -13.80 -15.94
N ASP A 411 7.48 -14.53 -15.39
CA ASP A 411 6.59 -15.39 -16.16
C ASP A 411 5.66 -14.54 -17.02
N TYR A 412 6.08 -14.33 -18.27
CA TYR A 412 5.37 -13.48 -19.22
C TYR A 412 4.04 -14.08 -19.65
N ASP A 413 3.89 -15.40 -19.65
CA ASP A 413 2.61 -16.05 -19.99
C ASP A 413 1.58 -15.74 -18.88
N VAL A 414 1.99 -15.80 -17.59
CA VAL A 414 1.14 -15.36 -16.47
C VAL A 414 0.81 -13.87 -16.55
N VAL A 415 1.76 -13.00 -16.91
CA VAL A 415 1.49 -11.56 -17.12
C VAL A 415 0.46 -11.33 -18.23
N PHE A 416 0.62 -11.95 -19.39
CA PHE A 416 -0.29 -11.78 -20.53
C PHE A 416 -1.68 -12.37 -20.24
N ASP A 417 -1.76 -13.56 -19.65
CA ASP A 417 -3.03 -14.19 -19.26
C ASP A 417 -3.78 -13.37 -18.20
N PHE A 418 -3.07 -12.83 -17.21
CA PHE A 418 -3.65 -11.99 -16.17
C PHE A 418 -4.23 -10.70 -16.74
N VAL A 419 -3.46 -9.98 -17.57
CA VAL A 419 -3.94 -8.75 -18.21
C VAL A 419 -5.06 -9.04 -19.21
N GLN A 420 -4.98 -10.12 -19.99
CA GLN A 420 -6.05 -10.53 -20.90
C GLN A 420 -7.34 -10.86 -20.13
N ARG A 421 -7.25 -11.49 -18.96
CA ARG A 421 -8.41 -11.85 -18.11
C ARG A 421 -9.10 -10.65 -17.47
N TYR A 422 -8.35 -9.65 -17.01
CA TYR A 422 -8.91 -8.57 -16.18
C TYR A 422 -9.02 -7.21 -16.89
N CYS A 423 -8.28 -6.95 -17.97
CA CYS A 423 -8.33 -5.65 -18.65
C CYS A 423 -9.70 -5.39 -19.32
N PRO A 424 -10.45 -4.35 -18.93
CA PRO A 424 -11.80 -4.11 -19.45
C PRO A 424 -11.85 -3.94 -20.98
N ASP A 425 -10.88 -3.25 -21.56
CA ASP A 425 -10.84 -2.98 -23.00
C ASP A 425 -10.56 -4.25 -23.82
N ILE A 426 -9.80 -5.22 -23.27
CA ILE A 426 -9.61 -6.53 -23.88
C ILE A 426 -10.87 -7.38 -23.72
N GLN A 427 -11.44 -7.43 -22.51
CA GLN A 427 -12.65 -8.19 -22.21
C GLN A 427 -13.87 -7.73 -23.02
N SER A 428 -13.95 -6.44 -23.37
CA SER A 428 -14.99 -5.90 -24.25
C SER A 428 -14.68 -6.03 -25.75
N GLY A 429 -13.49 -6.51 -26.13
CA GLY A 429 -13.04 -6.59 -27.53
C GLY A 429 -12.74 -5.23 -28.18
N ALA A 430 -12.48 -4.19 -27.38
CA ALA A 430 -12.09 -2.87 -27.89
C ALA A 430 -10.60 -2.84 -28.32
N THR A 431 -9.79 -3.72 -27.74
CA THR A 431 -8.40 -3.99 -28.15
C THR A 431 -8.04 -5.46 -27.91
N ASP A 432 -6.90 -5.89 -28.43
CA ASP A 432 -6.27 -7.19 -28.14
C ASP A 432 -4.95 -7.00 -27.37
N ILE A 433 -4.39 -8.10 -26.87
CA ILE A 433 -3.18 -8.13 -26.03
C ILE A 433 -1.90 -7.71 -26.77
N ASP A 434 -1.85 -7.80 -28.11
CA ASP A 434 -0.69 -7.41 -28.91
C ASP A 434 -0.65 -5.89 -29.17
N ARG A 435 -1.76 -5.20 -28.88
CA ARG A 435 -1.90 -3.74 -28.94
C ARG A 435 -1.70 -3.04 -27.60
N VAL A 436 -1.73 -3.77 -26.48
CA VAL A 436 -1.55 -3.23 -25.12
C VAL A 436 -0.07 -3.23 -24.72
N ALA A 437 0.39 -2.11 -24.15
CA ALA A 437 1.67 -2.05 -23.43
C ALA A 437 1.41 -2.30 -21.94
N ILE A 438 2.15 -3.27 -21.36
CA ILE A 438 2.02 -3.69 -19.97
C ILE A 438 3.26 -3.23 -19.20
N ILE A 439 3.07 -2.41 -18.18
CA ILE A 439 4.15 -1.92 -17.32
C ILE A 439 4.06 -2.64 -15.98
N VAL A 440 4.99 -3.57 -15.73
CA VAL A 440 5.13 -4.29 -14.46
C VAL A 440 6.03 -3.47 -13.54
N ILE A 441 5.46 -2.92 -12.47
CA ILE A 441 6.23 -2.30 -11.39
C ILE A 441 6.65 -3.39 -10.42
N VAL A 442 7.93 -3.54 -10.12
CA VAL A 442 8.39 -4.59 -9.20
C VAL A 442 8.80 -3.99 -7.87
N ASN A 443 8.25 -4.52 -6.77
CA ASN A 443 8.57 -4.07 -5.43
C ASN A 443 9.94 -4.61 -4.95
N ASP A 444 11.01 -4.07 -5.53
CA ASP A 444 12.38 -4.45 -5.21
C ASP A 444 13.29 -3.22 -5.33
N ALA A 445 14.21 -3.05 -4.36
CA ALA A 445 15.08 -1.89 -4.27
C ALA A 445 16.30 -1.94 -5.19
N ARG A 446 16.56 -3.05 -5.89
CA ARG A 446 17.66 -3.16 -6.87
C ARG A 446 17.42 -2.26 -8.08
N TYR A 447 18.50 -1.79 -8.68
CA TYR A 447 18.43 -1.04 -9.94
C TYR A 447 18.23 -1.98 -11.12
N GLY A 448 17.33 -1.61 -12.03
CA GLY A 448 17.09 -2.35 -13.27
C GLY A 448 16.08 -1.66 -14.17
N GLY A 449 15.97 -2.20 -15.37
CA GLY A 449 14.97 -1.88 -16.38
C GLY A 449 15.16 -2.87 -17.53
N ILE A 450 14.04 -3.44 -18.01
CA ILE A 450 14.04 -4.24 -19.23
C ILE A 450 12.65 -4.21 -19.87
N CYS A 451 12.61 -4.24 -21.19
CA CYS A 451 11.40 -4.44 -21.97
C CYS A 451 11.52 -5.68 -22.85
N TRP A 452 10.47 -6.48 -22.92
CA TRP A 452 10.34 -7.60 -23.84
C TRP A 452 9.30 -7.24 -24.90
N THR A 453 9.63 -7.35 -26.19
CA THR A 453 8.70 -7.03 -27.29
C THR A 453 8.75 -8.08 -28.41
N TRP A 454 7.57 -8.44 -28.89
CA TRP A 454 7.36 -9.42 -29.96
C TRP A 454 7.09 -8.72 -31.28
N ALA A 455 7.38 -9.42 -32.40
CA ALA A 455 7.13 -8.92 -33.75
C ALA A 455 5.65 -8.60 -34.07
N SER A 456 4.71 -9.17 -33.31
CA SER A 456 3.28 -8.84 -33.41
C SER A 456 2.89 -7.52 -32.75
N GLY A 457 3.75 -6.94 -31.91
CA GLY A 457 3.50 -5.73 -31.14
C GLY A 457 3.30 -5.96 -29.64
N ARG A 458 2.99 -7.20 -29.23
CA ARG A 458 2.88 -7.61 -27.81
C ARG A 458 4.14 -7.24 -27.05
N SER A 459 3.98 -6.74 -25.83
CA SER A 459 5.11 -6.38 -24.97
C SER A 459 4.74 -6.18 -23.52
N TYR A 460 5.69 -6.44 -22.65
CA TYR A 460 5.70 -5.95 -21.27
C TYR A 460 7.07 -5.35 -20.95
N CYS A 461 7.15 -4.51 -19.93
CA CYS A 461 8.42 -4.12 -19.32
C CYS A 461 8.37 -4.31 -17.80
N MET A 462 9.55 -4.43 -17.19
CA MET A 462 9.73 -4.49 -15.75
C MET A 462 10.50 -3.26 -15.27
N CYS A 463 9.96 -2.59 -14.26
CA CYS A 463 10.53 -1.39 -13.66
C CYS A 463 10.54 -1.54 -12.13
N PRO A 464 11.68 -1.92 -11.51
CA PRO A 464 11.77 -2.00 -10.06
C PRO A 464 11.62 -0.62 -9.38
N VAL A 465 11.10 -0.60 -8.15
CA VAL A 465 11.01 0.58 -7.28
C VAL A 465 12.38 0.87 -6.65
N SER A 466 13.39 1.07 -7.50
CA SER A 466 14.80 1.07 -7.11
C SER A 466 15.11 2.11 -6.03
N PHE A 467 15.85 1.66 -5.01
CA PHE A 467 16.28 2.43 -3.84
C PHE A 467 15.13 3.18 -3.14
N ASP A 468 13.92 2.62 -3.15
CA ASP A 468 12.71 3.18 -2.55
C ASP A 468 12.36 4.60 -3.06
N GLY A 469 12.82 4.94 -4.27
CA GLY A 469 12.65 6.28 -4.86
C GLY A 469 13.69 7.31 -4.41
N ALA A 470 14.79 6.90 -3.78
CA ALA A 470 15.93 7.78 -3.51
C ALA A 470 16.54 8.35 -4.82
N PRO A 471 17.20 9.52 -4.77
CA PRO A 471 17.75 10.15 -5.97
C PRO A 471 18.75 9.30 -6.74
N ILE A 472 18.52 9.17 -8.04
CA ILE A 472 19.39 8.50 -9.00
C ILE A 472 19.98 9.54 -9.94
N SER A 473 21.20 9.29 -10.41
CA SER A 473 21.83 9.98 -11.53
C SER A 473 22.29 8.96 -12.57
N TRP A 474 22.07 9.20 -13.85
CA TRP A 474 22.42 8.23 -14.91
C TRP A 474 23.71 8.59 -15.65
N ARG A 475 24.57 7.59 -15.86
CA ARG A 475 25.69 7.65 -16.80
C ARG A 475 25.22 7.19 -18.17
N GLY A 476 25.02 8.14 -19.08
CA GLY A 476 24.66 7.89 -20.48
C GLY A 476 24.79 9.14 -21.36
N GLY A 477 24.54 10.33 -20.80
CA GLY A 477 24.67 11.59 -21.51
C GLY A 477 26.09 11.89 -22.02
N TYR A 478 26.16 12.56 -23.18
CA TYR A 478 27.41 13.01 -23.80
C TYR A 478 28.07 14.16 -23.01
N GLU A 479 29.39 14.28 -23.09
CA GLU A 479 30.12 15.38 -22.45
C GLU A 479 29.53 16.75 -22.84
N GLY A 480 29.26 17.59 -21.83
CA GLY A 480 28.70 18.93 -22.02
C GLY A 480 27.17 19.01 -22.12
N THR A 481 26.43 17.89 -22.15
CA THR A 481 24.96 17.86 -22.29
C THR A 481 24.16 17.93 -20.98
N GLY A 482 24.84 17.99 -19.83
CA GLY A 482 24.23 17.98 -18.49
C GLY A 482 24.23 16.58 -17.85
N ILE A 483 23.72 16.49 -16.62
CA ILE A 483 23.57 15.21 -15.89
C ILE A 483 22.08 14.98 -15.69
N ASN A 484 21.52 13.86 -16.15
CA ASN A 484 20.16 13.48 -15.77
C ASN A 484 20.14 13.02 -14.30
N THR A 485 19.15 13.51 -13.56
CA THR A 485 18.92 13.19 -12.14
C THR A 485 17.42 13.11 -11.88
N GLY A 486 16.99 12.16 -11.06
CA GLY A 486 15.59 11.81 -10.87
C GLY A 486 15.44 10.61 -9.96
N ASP A 487 14.50 9.71 -10.24
CA ASP A 487 14.28 8.47 -9.48
C ASP A 487 13.89 7.30 -10.39
N TRP A 488 13.52 6.14 -9.84
CA TRP A 488 13.16 4.95 -10.62
C TRP A 488 12.08 5.19 -11.69
N THR A 489 11.23 6.21 -11.56
CA THR A 489 10.22 6.52 -12.59
C THR A 489 10.82 6.99 -13.92
N ASN A 490 12.09 7.40 -13.94
CA ASN A 490 12.85 7.58 -15.18
C ASN A 490 12.97 6.29 -16.00
N THR A 491 13.13 5.12 -15.35
CA THR A 491 13.12 3.83 -16.07
C THR A 491 11.73 3.48 -16.58
N VAL A 492 10.64 3.85 -15.87
CA VAL A 492 9.27 3.70 -16.40
C VAL A 492 9.07 4.46 -17.72
N VAL A 493 9.63 5.67 -17.84
CA VAL A 493 9.50 6.45 -19.09
C VAL A 493 10.36 5.83 -20.19
N HIS A 494 11.58 5.38 -19.90
CA HIS A 494 12.44 4.69 -20.86
C HIS A 494 11.88 3.33 -21.31
N GLU A 495 11.63 2.42 -20.38
CA GLU A 495 11.17 1.05 -20.62
C GLU A 495 9.69 1.00 -21.05
N GLY A 496 8.80 1.63 -20.28
CA GLY A 496 7.36 1.62 -20.52
C GLY A 496 6.94 2.55 -21.65
N GLY A 497 7.48 3.77 -21.65
CA GLY A 497 7.24 4.74 -22.71
C GLY A 497 8.01 4.41 -23.99
N GLY A 498 9.34 4.37 -23.92
CA GLY A 498 10.20 4.18 -25.08
C GLY A 498 10.07 2.80 -25.71
N HIS A 499 10.47 1.74 -25.00
CA HIS A 499 10.48 0.39 -25.58
C HIS A 499 9.09 -0.25 -25.68
N CYS A 500 8.38 -0.37 -24.57
CA CYS A 500 7.15 -1.16 -24.47
C CYS A 500 6.02 -0.56 -25.30
N PHE A 501 5.69 0.71 -25.04
CA PHE A 501 4.72 1.44 -25.86
C PHE A 501 5.34 1.90 -27.19
N GLY A 502 6.39 2.72 -27.15
CA GLY A 502 6.89 3.50 -28.30
C GLY A 502 7.62 2.69 -29.36
N LYS A 503 8.02 1.45 -29.05
CA LYS A 503 8.81 0.57 -29.94
C LYS A 503 10.14 1.19 -30.38
N LEU A 504 10.78 1.93 -29.47
CA LEU A 504 12.09 2.52 -29.66
C LEU A 504 13.20 1.51 -29.33
N LEU A 505 14.42 1.76 -29.81
CA LEU A 505 15.66 1.11 -29.35
C LEU A 505 16.54 2.10 -28.59
N ASP A 506 17.51 1.58 -27.85
CA ASP A 506 18.48 2.40 -27.10
C ASP A 506 19.29 3.32 -27.99
N GLU A 507 19.60 4.49 -27.47
CA GLU A 507 20.42 5.50 -28.14
C GLU A 507 21.77 5.72 -27.44
N TYR A 508 22.02 5.04 -26.31
CA TYR A 508 23.31 5.05 -25.64
C TYR A 508 24.37 4.22 -26.39
N SER A 509 25.64 4.44 -26.03
CA SER A 509 26.80 3.72 -26.57
C SER A 509 27.70 3.21 -25.43
N THR A 510 27.96 1.91 -25.39
CA THR A 510 28.80 1.22 -24.39
C THR A 510 29.89 0.37 -25.04
N TYR A 511 29.62 -0.21 -26.21
CA TYR A 511 30.56 -1.00 -27.01
C TYR A 511 31.35 -0.10 -27.96
N LEU A 512 32.66 0.03 -27.72
CA LEU A 512 33.61 0.77 -28.57
C LEU A 512 33.93 0.00 -29.87
N GLN A 513 32.88 -0.30 -30.63
CA GLN A 513 32.86 -1.11 -31.84
C GLN A 513 31.84 -0.53 -32.83
N LYS A 514 31.91 -0.96 -34.09
CA LYS A 514 30.87 -0.70 -35.07
C LYS A 514 29.66 -1.60 -34.79
N PHE A 515 28.45 -1.08 -34.96
CA PHE A 515 27.24 -1.89 -35.08
C PHE A 515 27.47 -3.01 -36.11
N PRO A 516 27.20 -4.29 -35.77
CA PRO A 516 27.69 -5.43 -36.55
C PRO A 516 26.85 -5.73 -37.79
N GLU A 517 25.58 -5.31 -37.81
CA GLU A 517 24.65 -5.52 -38.91
C GLU A 517 24.66 -4.33 -39.89
N ASP A 518 24.29 -4.59 -41.15
CA ASP A 518 24.09 -3.60 -42.21
C ASP A 518 22.64 -3.10 -42.30
N VAL A 519 21.73 -3.71 -41.54
CA VAL A 519 20.31 -3.36 -41.41
C VAL A 519 19.88 -3.49 -39.95
N ILE A 520 18.80 -2.81 -39.55
CA ILE A 520 18.11 -3.10 -38.27
C ILE A 520 16.93 -3.99 -38.61
N THR A 521 17.06 -5.31 -38.39
CA THR A 521 16.08 -6.30 -38.87
C THR A 521 14.66 -6.09 -38.32
N SER A 522 14.52 -5.50 -37.12
CA SER A 522 13.24 -5.17 -36.48
C SER A 522 12.51 -3.96 -37.10
N HIS A 523 13.15 -3.20 -38.00
CA HIS A 523 12.47 -2.19 -38.82
C HIS A 523 11.41 -2.79 -39.74
N TYR A 524 11.55 -4.08 -40.09
CA TYR A 524 10.71 -4.82 -41.05
C TYR A 524 9.65 -5.72 -40.40
N TRP A 525 9.47 -5.63 -39.08
CA TRP A 525 8.45 -6.40 -38.36
C TRP A 525 7.02 -5.91 -38.66
N PRO A 526 5.98 -6.76 -38.50
CA PRO A 526 4.57 -6.34 -38.63
C PRO A 526 4.21 -5.14 -37.75
N VAL A 527 4.77 -5.07 -36.55
CA VAL A 527 4.88 -3.86 -35.74
C VAL A 527 6.36 -3.47 -35.68
N PRO A 528 6.82 -2.48 -36.47
CA PRO A 528 8.23 -2.10 -36.52
C PRO A 528 8.76 -1.58 -35.18
N VAL A 529 10.02 -1.89 -34.89
CA VAL A 529 10.75 -1.45 -33.68
C VAL A 529 12.07 -0.79 -34.11
N GLY A 530 12.49 0.27 -33.42
CA GLY A 530 13.84 0.85 -33.56
C GLY A 530 14.02 1.92 -34.63
N TRP A 531 12.94 2.47 -35.20
CA TRP A 531 12.98 3.53 -36.21
C TRP A 531 13.52 4.89 -35.69
N ASN A 532 13.82 5.01 -34.38
CA ASN A 532 14.57 6.13 -33.82
C ASN A 532 16.09 6.06 -34.09
N LEU A 533 16.56 4.91 -34.60
CA LEU A 533 17.92 4.68 -35.07
C LEU A 533 17.93 4.43 -36.58
N THR A 534 19.10 4.63 -37.21
CA THR A 534 19.37 4.15 -38.57
C THR A 534 20.82 3.71 -38.71
N VAL A 535 21.07 2.74 -39.59
CA VAL A 535 22.40 2.37 -40.11
C VAL A 535 22.62 2.89 -41.55
N ASP A 536 21.55 3.40 -42.17
CA ASP A 536 21.53 4.02 -43.49
C ASP A 536 21.44 5.54 -43.35
N THR A 537 22.47 6.25 -43.84
CA THR A 537 22.56 7.72 -43.81
C THR A 537 21.95 8.40 -45.03
N ASP A 538 21.57 7.65 -46.06
CA ASP A 538 20.87 8.14 -47.24
C ASP A 538 19.34 8.11 -46.99
N SER A 539 18.85 7.11 -46.23
CA SER A 539 17.43 6.94 -45.85
C SER A 539 17.14 7.26 -44.36
N ILE A 540 17.43 8.50 -43.93
CA ILE A 540 17.28 8.92 -42.53
C ILE A 540 15.79 9.04 -42.12
N PRO A 541 15.30 8.32 -41.09
CA PRO A 541 13.88 8.31 -40.71
C PRO A 541 13.30 9.69 -40.34
N TRP A 542 14.09 10.51 -39.65
CA TRP A 542 13.71 11.86 -39.18
C TRP A 542 14.16 12.99 -40.13
N GLN A 543 14.46 12.67 -41.40
CA GLN A 543 14.89 13.65 -42.40
C GLN A 543 13.88 14.81 -42.58
N SER A 544 12.59 14.55 -42.32
CA SER A 544 11.50 15.53 -42.37
C SER A 544 11.68 16.72 -41.41
N PHE A 545 12.37 16.55 -40.28
CA PHE A 545 12.56 17.60 -39.27
C PHE A 545 13.78 18.50 -39.53
N ARG A 546 14.77 18.01 -40.27
CA ARG A 546 16.07 18.69 -40.42
C ARG A 546 15.91 20.05 -41.08
N GLY A 547 16.36 21.10 -40.39
CA GLY A 547 16.27 22.49 -40.86
C GLY A 547 14.90 23.14 -40.70
N LYS A 548 13.94 22.52 -40.01
CA LYS A 548 12.68 23.16 -39.63
C LYS A 548 12.84 23.96 -38.32
N PRO A 549 12.20 25.14 -38.19
CA PRO A 549 12.17 25.88 -36.93
C PRO A 549 11.59 25.04 -35.79
N GLY A 550 12.20 25.11 -34.59
CA GLY A 550 11.83 24.32 -33.42
C GLY A 550 12.42 22.90 -33.40
N TYR A 551 13.19 22.52 -34.43
CA TYR A 551 13.83 21.21 -34.55
C TYR A 551 15.36 21.35 -34.77
N GLU A 552 15.96 22.44 -34.27
CA GLU A 552 17.38 22.75 -34.46
C GLU A 552 18.33 21.74 -33.79
N LYS A 553 17.85 20.95 -32.83
CA LYS A 553 18.57 19.83 -32.23
C LYS A 553 18.73 18.63 -33.18
N VAL A 554 17.85 18.51 -34.19
CA VAL A 554 17.76 17.31 -35.03
C VAL A 554 18.89 17.29 -36.05
N GLY A 555 19.74 16.27 -35.92
CA GLY A 555 20.93 16.07 -36.73
C GLY A 555 21.08 14.62 -37.17
N LEU A 556 22.33 14.17 -37.25
CA LEU A 556 22.70 12.80 -37.54
C LEU A 556 23.92 12.49 -36.66
N TYR A 557 23.66 11.96 -35.46
CA TYR A 557 24.68 11.75 -34.44
C TYR A 557 25.06 10.27 -34.41
N GLU A 558 26.35 9.97 -34.62
CA GLU A 558 26.84 8.60 -34.56
C GLU A 558 26.84 8.10 -33.11
N GLY A 559 26.50 6.82 -32.93
CA GLY A 559 26.30 6.16 -31.64
C GLY A 559 24.83 5.90 -31.35
N GLY A 560 24.53 4.65 -30.98
CA GLY A 560 23.19 4.15 -30.64
C GLY A 560 23.17 2.62 -30.57
N GLY A 561 22.09 2.02 -30.09
CA GLY A 561 21.92 0.57 -29.96
C GLY A 561 22.99 -0.12 -29.10
N GLY A 562 23.65 0.61 -28.20
CA GLY A 562 24.80 0.15 -27.44
C GLY A 562 26.16 0.33 -28.14
N TYR A 563 26.23 0.72 -29.42
CA TYR A 563 27.48 0.83 -30.19
C TYR A 563 27.90 2.28 -30.40
N PHE A 564 29.22 2.53 -30.51
CA PHE A 564 29.78 3.87 -30.76
C PHE A 564 29.84 4.27 -32.24
N TYR A 565 29.84 3.31 -33.18
CA TYR A 565 30.06 3.57 -34.61
C TYR A 565 29.08 2.83 -35.52
N GLY A 566 28.84 3.34 -36.73
CA GLY A 566 28.08 2.68 -37.79
C GLY A 566 26.56 2.61 -37.58
N ILE A 567 26.04 3.34 -36.60
CA ILE A 567 24.62 3.51 -36.31
C ILE A 567 24.41 4.93 -35.78
N TRP A 568 23.28 5.54 -36.14
CA TRP A 568 23.00 6.95 -35.90
C TRP A 568 21.64 7.18 -35.24
N ARG A 569 21.54 8.28 -34.50
CA ARG A 569 20.34 8.77 -33.81
C ARG A 569 20.05 10.24 -34.13
N SER A 570 18.84 10.69 -33.78
CA SER A 570 18.33 12.00 -34.22
C SER A 570 18.85 13.21 -33.43
N GLU A 571 19.17 13.06 -32.15
CA GLU A 571 19.64 14.15 -31.28
C GLU A 571 20.79 13.68 -30.39
N LEU A 572 21.57 14.63 -29.83
CA LEU A 572 22.66 14.29 -28.92
C LEU A 572 22.20 13.54 -27.67
N ILE A 573 20.98 13.81 -27.19
CA ILE A 573 20.44 13.27 -25.95
C ILE A 573 18.93 13.01 -26.01
N SER A 574 18.46 12.01 -25.27
CA SER A 574 17.05 11.61 -25.18
C SER A 574 16.82 10.68 -23.98
N CYS A 575 15.55 10.36 -23.71
CA CYS A 575 15.14 9.33 -22.76
C CYS A 575 15.83 7.98 -23.03
N MET A 576 16.08 7.65 -24.30
CA MET A 576 16.73 6.40 -24.71
C MET A 576 18.26 6.41 -24.50
N ILE A 577 18.81 7.46 -23.86
CA ILE A 577 20.25 7.61 -23.57
C ILE A 577 20.52 7.59 -22.07
N ASP A 578 19.81 8.41 -21.31
CA ASP A 578 20.05 8.59 -19.87
C ASP A 578 18.77 8.68 -19.04
N ASN A 579 17.67 8.14 -19.57
CA ASN A 579 16.37 7.97 -18.90
C ASN A 579 15.67 9.29 -18.53
N ARG A 580 16.12 10.45 -19.05
CA ARG A 580 15.45 11.75 -18.82
C ARG A 580 14.01 11.78 -19.31
N PHE A 581 13.19 12.64 -18.72
CA PHE A 581 11.80 12.90 -19.14
C PHE A 581 11.73 13.76 -20.42
N TYR A 582 12.47 13.36 -21.46
CA TYR A 582 12.55 14.04 -22.74
C TYR A 582 12.86 13.03 -23.86
N PHE A 583 11.88 12.73 -24.71
CA PHE A 583 12.11 12.02 -25.96
C PHE A 583 12.58 13.00 -27.05
N ASN A 584 13.55 12.58 -27.87
CA ASN A 584 13.95 13.35 -29.06
C ASN A 584 12.83 13.43 -30.10
N ALA A 585 12.91 14.37 -31.04
CA ALA A 585 11.85 14.63 -32.03
C ALA A 585 11.42 13.38 -32.82
N SER A 586 12.37 12.54 -33.23
CA SER A 586 12.09 11.27 -33.92
C SER A 586 11.25 10.34 -33.06
N SER A 587 11.65 10.16 -31.80
CA SER A 587 10.95 9.33 -30.82
C SER A 587 9.56 9.86 -30.51
N ARG A 588 9.38 11.18 -30.34
CA ARG A 588 8.07 11.81 -30.14
C ARG A 588 7.16 11.58 -31.36
N GLU A 589 7.68 11.69 -32.57
CA GLU A 589 6.93 11.42 -33.81
C GLU A 589 6.48 9.95 -33.88
N LEU A 590 7.36 9.00 -33.58
CA LEU A 590 7.08 7.55 -33.61
C LEU A 590 6.02 7.17 -32.56
N ILE A 591 6.12 7.70 -31.34
CA ILE A 591 5.11 7.52 -30.29
C ILE A 591 3.75 8.06 -30.77
N VAL A 592 3.69 9.26 -31.36
CA VAL A 592 2.42 9.82 -31.88
C VAL A 592 1.86 9.03 -33.07
N LYS A 593 2.71 8.58 -34.00
CA LYS A 593 2.31 7.68 -35.09
C LYS A 593 1.65 6.41 -34.54
N ARG A 594 2.20 5.82 -33.48
CA ARG A 594 1.63 4.64 -32.82
C ARG A 594 0.32 4.95 -32.08
N ILE A 595 0.21 6.07 -31.35
CA ILE A 595 -1.05 6.52 -30.72
C ILE A 595 -2.16 6.64 -31.77
N LYS A 596 -1.89 7.38 -32.86
CA LYS A 596 -2.85 7.57 -33.97
C LYS A 596 -3.23 6.22 -34.60
N SER A 597 -2.26 5.37 -34.91
CA SER A 597 -2.50 4.04 -35.49
C SER A 597 -3.32 3.13 -34.57
N LEU A 598 -3.10 3.18 -33.25
CA LEU A 598 -3.86 2.38 -32.29
C LEU A 598 -5.30 2.88 -32.16
N ALA A 599 -5.51 4.20 -32.22
CA ALA A 599 -6.82 4.85 -32.26
C ALA A 599 -7.56 4.77 -33.61
N GLY A 600 -6.92 4.20 -34.65
CA GLY A 600 -7.49 4.14 -36.01
C GLY A 600 -7.53 5.49 -36.73
N GLU A 601 -6.73 6.46 -36.29
CA GLU A 601 -6.58 7.77 -36.93
C GLU A 601 -5.38 7.81 -37.89
N SER A 602 -5.46 8.68 -38.89
CA SER A 602 -4.31 8.98 -39.77
C SER A 602 -3.33 9.95 -39.10
N TYR A 603 -2.04 9.76 -39.36
CA TYR A 603 -0.97 10.66 -38.94
C TYR A 603 -0.80 11.83 -39.93
N SER A 604 -0.51 13.03 -39.41
CA SER A 604 -0.07 14.19 -40.18
C SER A 604 1.13 14.85 -39.50
N LEU A 605 2.20 15.10 -40.26
CA LEU A 605 3.39 15.81 -39.79
C LEU A 605 3.07 17.25 -39.38
N GLU A 606 2.17 17.92 -40.09
CA GLU A 606 1.73 19.28 -39.75
C GLU A 606 0.94 19.30 -38.44
N GLU A 607 0.02 18.34 -38.24
CA GLU A 607 -0.71 18.21 -36.98
C GLU A 607 0.27 17.93 -35.82
N PHE A 608 1.19 16.99 -36.01
CA PHE A 608 2.22 16.66 -35.01
C PHE A 608 3.04 17.90 -34.65
N MET A 609 3.66 18.56 -35.63
CA MET A 609 4.46 19.78 -35.39
C MET A 609 3.68 20.90 -34.71
N SER A 610 2.37 21.01 -34.96
CA SER A 610 1.51 22.03 -34.32
C SER A 610 1.20 21.74 -32.83
N LYS A 611 1.40 20.50 -32.39
CA LYS A 611 1.08 19.99 -31.04
C LYS A 611 2.32 19.51 -30.26
N ASP A 612 3.46 19.38 -30.93
CA ASP A 612 4.70 18.87 -30.35
C ASP A 612 5.23 19.82 -29.26
N SER A 613 5.91 19.24 -28.27
CA SER A 613 6.41 19.96 -27.11
C SER A 613 7.87 19.56 -26.86
N ASP A 614 8.78 20.38 -27.39
CA ASP A 614 10.24 20.25 -27.19
C ASP A 614 10.67 20.71 -25.78
N TYR A 615 10.09 20.12 -24.74
CA TYR A 615 10.36 20.45 -23.34
C TYR A 615 11.22 19.36 -22.68
N ASP A 616 12.47 19.71 -22.36
CA ASP A 616 13.35 18.92 -21.51
C ASP A 616 13.41 19.55 -20.09
N PRO A 617 12.82 18.94 -19.06
CA PRO A 617 12.80 19.49 -17.71
C PRO A 617 14.18 19.51 -17.03
N THR A 618 15.15 18.74 -17.52
CA THR A 618 16.51 18.67 -16.95
C THR A 618 17.32 19.94 -17.26
N GLY A 619 16.96 20.66 -18.33
CA GLY A 619 17.59 21.93 -18.72
C GLY A 619 19.04 21.78 -19.24
N LYS A 620 19.68 22.90 -19.57
CA LYS A 620 21.08 22.94 -20.05
C LYS A 620 22.12 23.06 -18.94
N GLU A 621 21.70 23.36 -17.72
CA GLU A 621 22.59 23.70 -16.61
C GLU A 621 22.22 22.93 -15.33
N ASN A 622 22.81 21.75 -15.17
CA ASN A 622 23.15 21.17 -13.87
C ASN A 622 24.31 20.18 -14.06
N ARG A 623 25.50 20.55 -13.59
CA ARG A 623 26.74 19.75 -13.68
C ARG A 623 27.18 19.14 -12.34
N THR A 624 26.45 19.44 -11.27
CA THR A 624 26.65 18.87 -9.93
C THR A 624 25.65 17.75 -9.71
N VAL A 625 26.15 16.53 -9.54
CA VAL A 625 25.35 15.42 -9.01
C VAL A 625 24.80 15.84 -7.65
N THR A 626 23.49 15.72 -7.44
CA THR A 626 22.83 16.02 -6.17
C THR A 626 23.50 15.23 -5.04
N ALA A 627 23.78 15.88 -3.91
CA ALA A 627 24.41 15.21 -2.78
C ALA A 627 23.59 13.98 -2.34
N GLY A 628 24.22 12.81 -2.32
CA GLY A 628 23.58 11.52 -2.01
C GLY A 628 22.98 10.76 -3.20
N ALA A 629 22.93 11.33 -4.41
CA ALA A 629 22.40 10.62 -5.57
C ALA A 629 23.32 9.46 -6.00
N ARG A 630 22.75 8.28 -6.18
CA ARG A 630 23.49 7.09 -6.62
C ARG A 630 23.64 7.11 -8.14
N VAL A 631 24.85 6.88 -8.63
CA VAL A 631 25.14 6.95 -10.07
C VAL A 631 24.96 5.58 -10.71
N MET A 632 24.00 5.48 -11.63
CA MET A 632 23.58 4.24 -12.28
C MET A 632 24.07 4.13 -13.73
N PRO A 633 24.33 2.91 -14.23
CA PRO A 633 24.50 2.63 -15.66
C PRO A 633 23.19 2.75 -16.45
N PRO A 634 23.22 2.70 -17.79
CA PRO A 634 22.03 2.46 -18.60
C PRO A 634 21.35 1.13 -18.23
N THR A 635 20.05 1.02 -18.48
CA THR A 635 19.27 -0.21 -18.31
C THR A 635 19.63 -1.25 -19.39
N ALA A 636 19.08 -2.47 -19.30
CA ALA A 636 19.38 -3.53 -20.26
C ALA A 636 18.68 -3.28 -21.61
N PRO A 637 19.30 -3.59 -22.76
CA PRO A 637 18.64 -3.49 -24.05
C PRO A 637 17.33 -4.31 -24.11
N PRO A 638 16.32 -3.86 -24.88
CA PRO A 638 15.06 -4.56 -24.97
C PRO A 638 15.22 -5.92 -25.65
N VAL A 639 14.56 -6.94 -25.10
CA VAL A 639 14.58 -8.28 -25.65
C VAL A 639 13.61 -8.39 -26.83
N LEU A 640 14.16 -8.69 -28.00
CA LEU A 640 13.45 -8.74 -29.28
C LEU A 640 13.06 -10.17 -29.65
N ILE A 641 11.77 -10.50 -29.61
CA ILE A 641 11.25 -11.83 -29.94
C ILE A 641 10.59 -11.84 -31.34
N GLN A 642 11.26 -12.44 -32.33
CA GLN A 642 10.75 -12.51 -33.70
C GLN A 642 9.56 -13.47 -33.88
N ARG A 643 9.39 -14.46 -32.98
CA ARG A 643 8.30 -15.45 -33.08
C ARG A 643 6.96 -14.75 -32.93
N ILE A 644 6.07 -14.93 -33.90
CA ILE A 644 4.65 -14.65 -33.76
C ILE A 644 4.05 -15.85 -33.03
N PRO A 645 3.43 -15.67 -31.83
CA PRO A 645 2.77 -16.75 -31.10
C PRO A 645 1.60 -17.38 -31.87
#